data_AF-A0A2D6MB53-F1
#
_entry.id   AF-A0A2D6MB53-F1
#
_cell.length_a   1.000
_cell.length_b   1.000
_cell.length_c   1.000
_cell.angle_alpha   90.00
_cell.angle_beta   90.00
_cell.angle_gamma   90.00
#
_symmetry.space_group_name_H-M   'P 1'
#
loop_
_entity.id
_entity.type
_entity.pdbx_description
1 polymer ?
#
loop_
_entity_poly.entity_id
_entity_poly.type
_entity_poly.pdbx_seq_one_letter_code
_entity_poly.pdbx_strand_id
1 'polypeptide(L)'
;MNWYTFIKISQNWQAFAETLGVSSEEMSALEFLDDDKTRSIVLNEKRKNNARSIMDILSEIGIRKEVEYTPEETQIADMYTKNLKKWVLSNIRGRHDSQNKEILSRPAVATVLGKWSDAMGPDVQKMSVEEVVSTAEQWSLDEESGKVTRYKEGDQNVVYGPKWEDEEHDGWTIREVKTDNDLVWEGELMNNCIKSDAQDYRSGVAEGKISIYSLRDPNNKPHVSIQTHPAGSSNIVQIEGKDSGNLKDSYRIMVTEWTFSSFQLDSEMKAIIKDDPESHLLAIHLKDFSPEQVKLFWSLKREFKESSYSTVKVVKEKMKDFSPEQIELFWSLKREFNERLYRTVSAVKHMKYFSSEQLELFWSLKREFNERLYSTVKVVKEKMKDFSPEQIELTKFLKREFNESFYVIADAVKVMKDFSPEQIELFWSLKQEFGEDLWRTVGAVEKMKDFSSGHVELVRSLKKKYKETLVTTVRVVEEVKDFSPERAELEISLRQRFGGDPYEASYIAAKMKDFSPEQLELFWSLKQESNESFYDTALAVEKMKDFSPEQVELLWSLIQEFNEDLWRTVGAVEKMKDFSSEQVELFWSLKREFKESSYDISRAVRVMKDFSPEQVELFWSLKREFKESSHDISRAVRAIKHFSPEHLELLRSLRREFREGFYVPVRTVEEMKDFSPEQLELFWSLKQEFGTELVPTINVVTKIINNKITLEEARERLST
;
A
#
# COMPACT_ATOMS: atom_id res chain seq x y z
N MET A 1 -2.10 -25.15 -8.20
CA MET A 1 -2.52 -23.77 -7.87
C MET A 1 -2.34 -23.56 -6.38
N ASN A 2 -1.75 -22.46 -5.91
CA ASN A 2 -1.63 -22.21 -4.46
C ASN A 2 -2.97 -21.71 -3.88
N TRP A 3 -3.18 -21.88 -2.57
CA TRP A 3 -4.44 -21.55 -1.89
C TRP A 3 -4.84 -20.08 -2.05
N TYR A 4 -3.88 -19.16 -1.99
CA TYR A 4 -4.13 -17.73 -2.18
C TYR A 4 -4.68 -17.39 -3.58
N THR A 5 -4.12 -18.04 -4.62
CA THR A 5 -4.59 -17.89 -6.00
C THR A 5 -6.00 -18.47 -6.16
N PHE A 6 -6.29 -19.59 -5.49
CA PHE A 6 -7.63 -20.18 -5.49
C PHE A 6 -8.69 -19.23 -4.90
N ILE A 7 -8.46 -18.70 -3.70
CA ILE A 7 -9.41 -17.78 -3.03
C ILE A 7 -9.62 -16.50 -3.83
N LYS A 8 -8.53 -15.93 -4.39
CA LYS A 8 -8.62 -14.71 -5.19
C LYS A 8 -9.43 -14.91 -6.47
N ILE A 9 -9.29 -16.08 -7.11
CA ILE A 9 -10.07 -16.42 -8.30
C ILE A 9 -11.51 -16.70 -7.90
N SER A 10 -11.80 -17.52 -6.87
CA SER A 10 -13.17 -17.91 -6.53
C SER A 10 -14.05 -16.73 -6.12
N GLN A 11 -13.51 -15.75 -5.38
CA GLN A 11 -14.29 -14.61 -4.88
C GLN A 11 -14.66 -13.59 -5.97
N ASN A 12 -13.90 -13.50 -7.06
CA ASN A 12 -14.07 -12.49 -8.11
C ASN A 12 -13.85 -13.08 -9.52
N TRP A 13 -14.34 -14.30 -9.73
CA TRP A 13 -13.97 -15.07 -10.91
C TRP A 13 -14.43 -14.42 -12.23
N GLN A 14 -15.56 -13.70 -12.23
CA GLN A 14 -16.10 -13.01 -13.41
C GLN A 14 -15.17 -11.87 -13.87
N ALA A 15 -14.85 -10.93 -12.97
CA ALA A 15 -13.89 -9.86 -13.26
C ALA A 15 -12.52 -10.42 -13.65
N PHE A 16 -12.10 -11.53 -13.03
CA PHE A 16 -10.85 -12.19 -13.38
C PHE A 16 -10.89 -12.79 -14.80
N ALA A 17 -11.98 -13.44 -15.18
CA ALA A 17 -12.19 -13.98 -16.53
C ALA A 17 -12.21 -12.86 -17.59
N GLU A 18 -12.83 -11.72 -17.29
CA GLU A 18 -12.79 -10.53 -18.14
C GLU A 18 -11.35 -10.04 -18.39
N THR A 19 -10.51 -10.02 -17.35
CA THR A 19 -9.09 -9.63 -17.52
C THR A 19 -8.28 -10.61 -18.39
N LEU A 20 -8.74 -11.85 -18.53
CA LEU A 20 -8.15 -12.86 -19.40
C LEU A 20 -8.73 -12.85 -20.82
N GLY A 21 -9.63 -11.92 -21.13
CA GLY A 21 -10.28 -11.84 -22.44
C GLY A 21 -11.15 -13.05 -22.76
N VAL A 22 -11.77 -13.67 -21.75
CA VAL A 22 -12.72 -14.77 -21.92
C VAL A 22 -13.97 -14.25 -22.64
N SER A 23 -14.43 -14.96 -23.68
CA SER A 23 -15.59 -14.53 -24.46
C SER A 23 -16.90 -14.69 -23.67
N SER A 24 -17.99 -14.05 -24.10
CA SER A 24 -19.31 -14.20 -23.46
C SER A 24 -19.84 -15.65 -23.51
N GLU A 25 -19.53 -16.38 -24.57
CA GLU A 25 -19.88 -17.80 -24.71
C GLU A 25 -19.09 -18.68 -23.72
N GLU A 26 -17.78 -18.42 -23.58
CA GLU A 26 -16.94 -19.10 -22.61
C GLU A 26 -17.29 -18.73 -21.16
N MET A 27 -17.73 -17.50 -20.92
CA MET A 27 -18.26 -17.06 -19.62
C MET A 27 -19.49 -17.87 -19.23
N SER A 28 -20.40 -18.09 -20.18
CA SER A 28 -21.60 -18.90 -19.95
C SER A 28 -21.22 -20.33 -19.56
N ALA A 29 -20.22 -20.94 -20.24
CA ALA A 29 -19.71 -22.26 -19.89
C ALA A 29 -19.12 -22.34 -18.46
N LEU A 30 -18.48 -21.27 -17.97
CA LEU A 30 -17.96 -21.20 -16.60
C LEU A 30 -19.08 -21.07 -15.55
N GLU A 31 -20.20 -20.43 -15.89
CA GLU A 31 -21.38 -20.30 -15.01
C GLU A 31 -22.09 -21.64 -14.78
N PHE A 32 -22.05 -22.54 -15.76
CA PHE A 32 -22.64 -23.89 -15.66
C PHE A 32 -21.81 -24.88 -14.81
N LEU A 33 -20.64 -24.48 -14.31
CA LEU A 33 -19.86 -25.32 -13.40
C LEU A 33 -20.38 -25.13 -11.97
N ASP A 34 -20.95 -26.19 -11.38
CA ASP A 34 -21.48 -26.16 -10.01
C ASP A 34 -20.39 -26.07 -8.91
N ASP A 35 -19.13 -26.34 -9.27
CA ASP A 35 -18.00 -26.39 -8.34
C ASP A 35 -16.98 -25.26 -8.60
N ASP A 36 -16.84 -24.37 -7.62
CA ASP A 36 -15.90 -23.23 -7.64
C ASP A 36 -14.45 -23.69 -7.80
N LYS A 37 -14.11 -24.91 -7.36
CA LYS A 37 -12.77 -25.48 -7.51
C LYS A 37 -12.47 -25.80 -8.97
N THR A 38 -13.39 -26.43 -9.66
CA THR A 38 -13.28 -26.71 -11.09
C THR A 38 -13.21 -25.42 -11.90
N ARG A 39 -14.09 -24.43 -11.60
CA ARG A 39 -14.06 -23.11 -12.25
C ARG A 39 -12.70 -22.41 -12.07
N SER A 40 -12.16 -22.44 -10.85
CA SER A 40 -10.87 -21.81 -10.54
C SER A 40 -9.68 -22.51 -11.21
N ILE A 41 -9.74 -23.84 -11.36
CA ILE A 41 -8.72 -24.61 -12.11
C ILE A 41 -8.73 -24.19 -13.57
N VAL A 42 -9.91 -24.13 -14.20
CA VAL A 42 -10.08 -23.74 -15.61
C VAL A 42 -9.52 -22.34 -15.87
N LEU A 43 -9.88 -21.36 -15.04
CA LEU A 43 -9.40 -19.97 -15.17
C LEU A 43 -7.89 -19.84 -14.92
N ASN A 44 -7.33 -20.61 -13.99
CA ASN A 44 -5.89 -20.60 -13.75
C ASN A 44 -5.09 -21.23 -14.90
N GLU A 45 -5.63 -22.27 -15.56
CA GLU A 45 -5.01 -22.82 -16.77
C GLU A 45 -5.13 -21.86 -17.96
N LYS A 46 -6.27 -21.18 -18.14
CA LYS A 46 -6.44 -20.09 -19.12
C LYS A 46 -5.39 -18.99 -18.91
N ARG A 47 -5.17 -18.56 -17.66
CA ARG A 47 -4.12 -17.56 -17.32
C ARG A 47 -2.72 -18.01 -17.72
N LYS A 48 -2.36 -19.26 -17.45
CA LYS A 48 -1.03 -19.79 -17.80
C LYS A 48 -0.84 -19.87 -19.31
N ASN A 49 -1.92 -20.08 -20.05
CA ASN A 49 -1.88 -20.33 -21.47
C ASN A 49 -3.01 -19.57 -22.18
N ASN A 50 -2.85 -18.25 -22.27
CA ASN A 50 -3.90 -17.31 -22.68
C ASN A 50 -4.52 -17.62 -24.06
N ALA A 51 -3.76 -18.30 -24.92
CA ALA A 51 -4.20 -18.71 -26.26
C ALA A 51 -5.20 -19.89 -26.27
N ARG A 52 -5.31 -20.68 -25.19
CA ARG A 52 -6.25 -21.82 -25.14
C ARG A 52 -7.68 -21.35 -24.87
N SER A 53 -8.67 -21.95 -25.52
CA SER A 53 -10.08 -21.67 -25.19
C SER A 53 -10.47 -22.35 -23.87
N ILE A 54 -11.47 -21.78 -23.18
CA ILE A 54 -12.06 -22.38 -21.98
C ILE A 54 -12.69 -23.74 -22.32
N MET A 55 -13.28 -23.89 -23.51
CA MET A 55 -13.88 -25.15 -23.96
C MET A 55 -12.84 -26.27 -24.16
N ASP A 56 -11.65 -25.95 -24.66
CA ASP A 56 -10.56 -26.93 -24.78
C ASP A 56 -10.05 -27.38 -23.42
N ILE A 57 -9.99 -26.45 -22.45
CA ILE A 57 -9.58 -26.76 -21.07
C ILE A 57 -10.65 -27.62 -20.40
N LEU A 58 -11.93 -27.30 -20.59
CA LEU A 58 -13.06 -28.05 -20.04
C LEU A 58 -13.15 -29.47 -20.62
N SER A 59 -12.95 -29.63 -21.92
CA SER A 59 -12.96 -30.96 -22.54
C SER A 59 -11.82 -31.86 -22.03
N GLU A 60 -10.63 -31.30 -21.78
CA GLU A 60 -9.52 -32.04 -21.15
C GLU A 60 -9.80 -32.41 -19.68
N ILE A 61 -10.42 -31.50 -18.91
CA ILE A 61 -10.79 -31.76 -17.52
C ILE A 61 -11.94 -32.78 -17.43
N GLY A 62 -12.88 -32.74 -18.39
CA GLY A 62 -14.01 -33.65 -18.52
C GLY A 62 -13.65 -35.09 -18.91
N ILE A 63 -12.40 -35.38 -19.31
CA ILE A 63 -11.89 -36.74 -19.57
C ILE A 63 -11.37 -37.42 -18.28
N ARG A 64 -11.79 -36.98 -17.09
CA ARG A 64 -11.73 -37.85 -15.90
C ARG A 64 -12.88 -38.85 -15.96
N LYS A 65 -12.67 -39.97 -16.67
CA LYS A 65 -13.59 -41.12 -16.79
C LYS A 65 -14.35 -41.39 -15.48
N GLU A 66 -15.67 -41.60 -15.56
CA GLU A 66 -16.43 -42.24 -14.48
C GLU A 66 -15.66 -43.47 -14.01
N VAL A 67 -15.37 -43.51 -12.72
CA VAL A 67 -14.48 -44.54 -12.19
C VAL A 67 -15.28 -45.83 -12.09
N GLU A 68 -15.14 -46.73 -13.07
CA GLU A 68 -15.77 -48.05 -13.06
C GLU A 68 -15.43 -48.80 -11.76
N TYR A 69 -16.44 -49.26 -11.03
CA TYR A 69 -16.28 -50.05 -9.81
C TYR A 69 -16.08 -51.52 -10.14
N THR A 70 -15.18 -52.18 -9.43
CA THR A 70 -15.06 -53.64 -9.52
C THR A 70 -16.34 -54.30 -8.98
N PRO A 71 -16.68 -55.51 -9.44
CA PRO A 71 -17.82 -56.26 -8.90
C PRO A 71 -17.74 -56.45 -7.38
N GLU A 72 -16.53 -56.65 -6.85
CA GLU A 72 -16.29 -56.81 -5.41
C GLU A 72 -16.56 -55.52 -4.63
N GLU A 73 -16.09 -54.37 -5.10
CA GLU A 73 -16.38 -53.06 -4.49
C GLU A 73 -17.89 -52.78 -4.48
N THR A 74 -18.58 -53.17 -5.55
CA THR A 74 -20.03 -53.01 -5.68
C THR A 74 -20.76 -53.90 -4.67
N GLN A 75 -20.33 -55.16 -4.54
CA GLN A 75 -20.89 -56.11 -3.57
C GLN A 75 -20.75 -55.62 -2.13
N ILE A 76 -19.57 -55.09 -1.75
CA ILE A 76 -19.35 -54.53 -0.41
C ILE A 76 -20.27 -53.32 -0.19
N ALA A 77 -20.36 -52.41 -1.16
CA ALA A 77 -21.17 -51.20 -1.04
C ALA A 77 -22.69 -51.50 -0.95
N ASP A 78 -23.16 -52.57 -1.60
CA ASP A 78 -24.56 -52.99 -1.58
C ASP A 78 -25.03 -53.54 -0.21
N MET A 79 -24.10 -53.83 0.71
CA MET A 79 -24.44 -54.23 2.08
C MET A 79 -24.92 -53.06 2.95
N TYR A 80 -24.72 -51.82 2.49
CA TYR A 80 -24.95 -50.60 3.27
C TYR A 80 -26.15 -49.80 2.76
N THR A 81 -26.73 -48.98 3.66
CA THR A 81 -27.82 -48.07 3.27
C THR A 81 -27.36 -47.07 2.21
N LYS A 82 -28.31 -46.53 1.44
CA LYS A 82 -28.04 -45.59 0.33
C LYS A 82 -27.12 -44.43 0.75
N ASN A 83 -27.24 -43.96 1.99
CA ASN A 83 -26.47 -42.82 2.51
C ASN A 83 -25.01 -43.21 2.81
N LEU A 84 -24.74 -44.44 3.25
CA LEU A 84 -23.39 -44.92 3.57
C LEU A 84 -22.65 -45.46 2.33
N LYS A 85 -23.39 -45.90 1.30
CA LYS A 85 -22.82 -46.52 0.09
C LYS A 85 -21.68 -45.71 -0.55
N LYS A 86 -21.85 -44.38 -0.69
CA LYS A 86 -20.82 -43.51 -1.27
C LYS A 86 -19.56 -43.41 -0.40
N TRP A 87 -19.73 -43.33 0.92
CA TRP A 87 -18.63 -43.26 1.87
C TRP A 87 -17.84 -44.58 1.92
N VAL A 88 -18.53 -45.73 1.85
CA VAL A 88 -17.88 -47.05 1.75
C VAL A 88 -17.03 -47.13 0.49
N LEU A 89 -17.58 -46.77 -0.66
CA LEU A 89 -16.87 -46.78 -1.94
C LEU A 89 -15.63 -45.87 -1.96
N SER A 90 -15.67 -44.71 -1.28
CA SER A 90 -14.51 -43.82 -1.19
C SER A 90 -13.40 -44.37 -0.29
N ASN A 91 -13.74 -45.10 0.77
CA ASN A 91 -12.77 -45.57 1.76
C ASN A 91 -12.10 -46.90 1.39
N ILE A 92 -12.72 -47.71 0.55
CA ILE A 92 -12.12 -48.96 0.03
C ILE A 92 -11.15 -48.74 -1.14
N ARG A 93 -11.08 -47.51 -1.70
CA ARG A 93 -10.19 -47.11 -2.81
C ARG A 93 -8.99 -46.26 -2.42
N GLY A 94 -8.88 -45.87 -1.15
CA GLY A 94 -7.83 -44.98 -0.65
C GLY A 94 -6.47 -45.67 -0.44
N ARG A 95 -5.44 -44.91 -0.01
CA ARG A 95 -4.10 -45.44 0.32
C ARG A 95 -4.06 -46.50 1.43
N HIS A 96 -5.18 -46.75 2.10
CA HIS A 96 -5.38 -47.76 3.15
C HIS A 96 -6.40 -48.84 2.71
N ASP A 97 -6.53 -49.06 1.40
CA ASP A 97 -7.54 -49.89 0.75
C ASP A 97 -7.71 -51.29 1.37
N SER A 98 -6.62 -52.01 1.62
CA SER A 98 -6.66 -53.39 2.10
C SER A 98 -7.29 -53.53 3.49
N GLN A 99 -6.91 -52.69 4.45
CA GLN A 99 -7.44 -52.74 5.82
C GLN A 99 -8.90 -52.27 5.88
N ASN A 100 -9.23 -51.15 5.23
CA ASN A 100 -10.60 -50.64 5.22
C ASN A 100 -11.57 -51.60 4.52
N LYS A 101 -11.13 -52.22 3.42
CA LYS A 101 -11.90 -53.21 2.68
C LYS A 101 -12.15 -54.47 3.52
N GLU A 102 -11.18 -54.89 4.33
CA GLU A 102 -11.35 -56.01 5.26
C GLU A 102 -12.39 -55.69 6.36
N ILE A 103 -12.37 -54.49 6.93
CA ILE A 103 -13.33 -54.08 7.97
C ILE A 103 -14.74 -53.96 7.38
N LEU A 104 -14.88 -53.23 6.26
CA LEU A 104 -16.17 -52.90 5.66
C LEU A 104 -16.81 -54.07 4.89
N SER A 105 -16.07 -55.14 4.60
CA SER A 105 -16.65 -56.36 4.02
C SER A 105 -17.36 -57.26 5.05
N ARG A 106 -17.32 -56.93 6.35
CA ARG A 106 -17.94 -57.72 7.42
C ARG A 106 -19.45 -57.43 7.54
N PRO A 107 -20.35 -58.42 7.40
CA PRO A 107 -21.81 -58.20 7.48
C PRO A 107 -22.30 -57.65 8.82
N ALA A 108 -21.64 -58.00 9.94
CA ALA A 108 -21.97 -57.46 11.26
C ALA A 108 -21.76 -55.94 11.31
N VAL A 109 -20.66 -55.46 10.71
CA VAL A 109 -20.33 -54.03 10.63
C VAL A 109 -21.38 -53.28 9.81
N ALA A 110 -21.81 -53.82 8.68
CA ALA A 110 -22.88 -53.21 7.86
C ALA A 110 -24.21 -53.09 8.62
N THR A 111 -24.56 -54.11 9.41
CA THR A 111 -25.80 -54.13 10.21
C THR A 111 -25.78 -53.08 11.31
N VAL A 112 -24.69 -53.00 12.07
CA VAL A 112 -24.53 -52.06 13.18
C VAL A 112 -24.48 -50.62 12.65
N LEU A 113 -23.71 -50.38 11.59
CA LEU A 113 -23.62 -49.05 10.98
C LEU A 113 -24.93 -48.57 10.36
N GLY A 114 -25.72 -49.47 9.75
CA GLY A 114 -27.04 -49.12 9.23
C GLY A 114 -27.96 -48.61 10.34
N LYS A 115 -28.09 -49.36 11.43
CA LYS A 115 -28.93 -48.98 12.58
C LYS A 115 -28.47 -47.67 13.22
N TRP A 116 -27.16 -47.57 13.49
CA TRP A 116 -26.58 -46.38 14.10
C TRP A 116 -26.76 -45.15 13.20
N SER A 117 -26.51 -45.28 11.89
CA SER A 117 -26.66 -44.17 10.95
C SER A 117 -28.11 -43.71 10.81
N ASP A 118 -29.07 -44.63 10.82
CA ASP A 118 -30.50 -44.28 10.73
C ASP A 118 -31.00 -43.62 12.01
N ALA A 119 -30.48 -44.03 13.17
CA ALA A 119 -30.85 -43.48 14.47
C ALA A 119 -30.21 -42.09 14.73
N MET A 120 -28.92 -41.94 14.43
CA MET A 120 -28.12 -40.78 14.87
C MET A 120 -27.81 -39.77 13.76
N GLY A 121 -27.96 -40.15 12.48
CA GLY A 121 -27.59 -39.30 11.33
C GLY A 121 -26.17 -38.72 11.37
N PRO A 122 -25.11 -39.50 11.69
CA PRO A 122 -23.78 -38.98 11.93
C PRO A 122 -23.07 -38.51 10.64
N ASP A 123 -22.20 -37.51 10.76
CA ASP A 123 -21.34 -37.04 9.65
C ASP A 123 -20.10 -37.92 9.48
N VAL A 124 -20.29 -39.09 8.88
CA VAL A 124 -19.24 -40.11 8.70
C VAL A 124 -18.05 -39.65 7.83
N GLN A 125 -18.19 -38.56 7.05
CA GLN A 125 -17.12 -38.07 6.17
C GLN A 125 -15.91 -37.51 6.94
N LYS A 126 -16.09 -37.19 8.23
CA LYS A 126 -15.05 -36.60 9.09
C LYS A 126 -14.32 -37.62 9.97
N MET A 127 -14.71 -38.90 9.88
CA MET A 127 -14.21 -39.96 10.74
C MET A 127 -13.46 -41.01 9.91
N SER A 128 -12.44 -41.62 10.49
CA SER A 128 -11.81 -42.82 9.93
C SER A 128 -12.76 -44.02 9.95
N VAL A 129 -12.48 -45.05 9.16
CA VAL A 129 -13.30 -46.27 9.13
C VAL A 129 -13.34 -46.92 10.51
N GLU A 130 -12.20 -46.99 11.20
CA GLU A 130 -12.09 -47.55 12.54
C GLU A 130 -12.92 -46.77 13.57
N GLU A 131 -12.85 -45.43 13.56
CA GLU A 131 -13.65 -44.60 14.45
C GLU A 131 -15.14 -44.79 14.21
N VAL A 132 -15.58 -44.80 12.94
CA VAL A 132 -16.98 -45.01 12.57
C VAL A 132 -17.50 -46.34 13.08
N VAL A 133 -16.74 -47.42 12.88
CA VAL A 133 -17.12 -48.76 13.33
C VAL A 133 -17.15 -48.83 14.86
N SER A 134 -16.09 -48.36 15.54
CA SER A 134 -16.03 -48.40 17.00
C SER A 134 -17.14 -47.59 17.67
N THR A 135 -17.52 -46.45 17.08
CA THR A 135 -18.59 -45.59 17.62
C THR A 135 -19.94 -46.26 17.46
N ALA A 136 -20.18 -46.90 16.31
CA ALA A 136 -21.43 -47.60 16.05
C ALA A 136 -21.56 -48.88 16.91
N GLU A 137 -20.47 -49.61 17.14
CA GLU A 137 -20.44 -50.77 18.03
C GLU A 137 -20.67 -50.37 19.50
N GLN A 138 -20.00 -49.30 19.95
CA GLN A 138 -20.21 -48.76 21.29
C GLN A 138 -21.67 -48.30 21.48
N TRP A 139 -22.23 -47.62 20.49
CA TRP A 139 -23.65 -47.24 20.49
C TRP A 139 -24.58 -48.45 20.60
N SER A 140 -24.30 -49.53 19.86
CA SER A 140 -25.09 -50.77 19.93
C SER A 140 -25.02 -51.40 21.32
N LEU A 141 -23.84 -51.39 21.98
CA LEU A 141 -23.67 -51.90 23.35
C LEU A 141 -24.39 -51.03 24.39
N ASP A 142 -24.35 -49.71 24.22
CA ASP A 142 -25.05 -48.78 25.11
C ASP A 142 -26.59 -48.86 24.93
N GLU A 143 -27.06 -49.15 23.71
CA GLU A 143 -28.48 -49.47 23.44
C GLU A 143 -28.89 -50.79 24.11
N GLU A 144 -28.11 -51.86 23.94
CA GLU A 144 -28.39 -53.18 24.56
C GLU A 144 -28.34 -53.15 26.10
N SER A 145 -27.46 -52.34 26.68
CA SER A 145 -27.34 -52.18 28.14
C SER A 145 -28.38 -51.23 28.74
N GLY A 146 -29.21 -50.58 27.92
CA GLY A 146 -30.21 -49.61 28.36
C GLY A 146 -29.62 -48.31 28.91
N LYS A 147 -28.32 -48.06 28.72
CA LYS A 147 -27.69 -46.76 29.00
C LYS A 147 -28.22 -45.68 28.06
N VAL A 148 -28.65 -46.05 26.86
CA VAL A 148 -29.36 -45.18 25.94
C VAL A 148 -30.87 -45.24 26.26
N THR A 149 -31.34 -44.41 27.19
CA THR A 149 -32.79 -44.19 27.35
C THR A 149 -33.28 -43.19 26.31
N ARG A 150 -33.97 -43.67 25.27
CA ARG A 150 -34.86 -42.82 24.45
C ARG A 150 -35.87 -42.12 25.36
N TYR A 151 -36.42 -40.97 24.94
CA TYR A 151 -37.57 -40.35 25.61
C TYR A 151 -38.57 -41.45 25.97
N LYS A 152 -38.77 -41.71 27.27
CA LYS A 152 -39.85 -42.63 27.68
C LYS A 152 -41.14 -41.98 27.23
N GLU A 153 -41.82 -42.65 26.31
CA GLU A 153 -43.08 -42.22 25.73
C GLU A 153 -44.08 -41.94 26.87
N GLY A 154 -44.38 -40.65 27.10
CA GLY A 154 -45.24 -40.18 28.19
C GLY A 154 -45.23 -38.65 28.35
N ASP A 155 -46.38 -38.08 28.72
CA ASP A 155 -46.76 -36.65 28.78
C ASP A 155 -45.91 -35.70 29.65
N GLN A 156 -44.76 -36.12 30.15
CA GLN A 156 -44.02 -35.30 31.11
C GLN A 156 -43.31 -34.16 30.37
N ASN A 157 -43.88 -32.95 30.46
CA ASN A 157 -43.37 -31.63 30.02
C ASN A 157 -44.01 -30.99 28.77
N VAL A 158 -45.21 -31.36 28.35
CA VAL A 158 -45.98 -30.55 27.39
C VAL A 158 -46.40 -29.23 28.05
N VAL A 159 -46.00 -28.10 27.47
CA VAL A 159 -46.35 -26.73 27.94
C VAL A 159 -47.40 -26.05 27.06
N TYR A 160 -47.62 -26.54 25.83
CA TYR A 160 -48.65 -26.06 24.92
C TYR A 160 -49.02 -27.13 23.89
N GLY A 161 -50.25 -27.08 23.37
CA GLY A 161 -50.87 -28.18 22.62
C GLY A 161 -51.46 -29.27 23.54
N PRO A 162 -51.96 -30.40 22.99
CA PRO A 162 -51.98 -30.75 21.58
C PRO A 162 -53.09 -30.06 20.77
N LYS A 163 -53.95 -29.27 21.41
CA LYS A 163 -55.00 -28.50 20.74
C LYS A 163 -54.52 -27.08 20.41
N TRP A 164 -54.72 -26.64 19.19
CA TRP A 164 -54.29 -25.34 18.66
C TRP A 164 -55.49 -24.48 18.22
N GLU A 165 -55.27 -23.21 17.90
CA GLU A 165 -56.31 -22.36 17.29
C GLU A 165 -56.65 -22.84 15.86
N ASP A 166 -55.64 -23.31 15.13
CA ASP A 166 -55.80 -23.98 13.83
C ASP A 166 -55.83 -25.49 14.00
N GLU A 167 -56.97 -26.11 13.65
CA GLU A 167 -57.19 -27.55 13.77
C GLU A 167 -56.19 -28.39 12.94
N GLU A 168 -55.54 -27.82 11.91
CA GLU A 168 -54.49 -28.50 11.14
C GLU A 168 -53.21 -28.78 11.97
N HIS A 169 -53.01 -28.03 13.06
CA HIS A 169 -51.89 -28.21 13.98
C HIS A 169 -52.23 -29.12 15.17
N ASP A 170 -53.44 -29.65 15.26
CA ASP A 170 -53.81 -30.55 16.35
C ASP A 170 -52.90 -31.80 16.39
N GLY A 171 -52.47 -32.16 17.59
CA GLY A 171 -51.50 -33.22 17.86
C GLY A 171 -50.05 -32.74 17.96
N TRP A 172 -49.72 -31.54 17.48
CA TRP A 172 -48.41 -30.93 17.71
C TRP A 172 -48.29 -30.47 19.16
N THR A 173 -47.08 -30.51 19.74
CA THR A 173 -46.86 -30.08 21.13
C THR A 173 -45.63 -29.21 21.24
N ILE A 174 -45.65 -28.22 22.14
CA ILE A 174 -44.42 -27.58 22.62
C ILE A 174 -44.10 -28.19 23.97
N ARG A 175 -42.85 -28.66 24.11
CA ARG A 175 -42.36 -29.33 25.32
C ARG A 175 -41.18 -28.61 25.91
N GLU A 176 -41.09 -28.55 27.23
CA GLU A 176 -39.91 -28.02 27.91
C GLU A 176 -38.83 -29.10 28.03
N VAL A 177 -37.61 -28.78 27.60
CA VAL A 177 -36.42 -29.62 27.62
C VAL A 177 -35.68 -29.33 28.93
N LYS A 178 -35.78 -30.23 29.92
CA LYS A 178 -35.37 -29.96 31.31
C LYS A 178 -34.11 -30.69 31.74
N THR A 179 -33.90 -31.92 31.30
CA THR A 179 -32.77 -32.72 31.78
C THR A 179 -31.57 -32.62 30.85
N ASP A 180 -30.37 -32.88 31.40
CA ASP A 180 -29.13 -32.95 30.62
C ASP A 180 -29.28 -33.93 29.43
N ASN A 181 -29.85 -35.11 29.69
CA ASN A 181 -30.14 -36.09 28.65
C ASN A 181 -31.10 -35.55 27.58
N ASP A 182 -32.15 -34.82 27.96
CA ASP A 182 -33.07 -34.23 26.97
C ASP A 182 -32.37 -33.20 26.08
N LEU A 183 -31.41 -32.43 26.62
CA LEU A 183 -30.63 -31.44 25.86
C LEU A 183 -29.69 -32.10 24.85
N VAL A 184 -29.01 -33.19 25.23
CA VAL A 184 -28.18 -33.97 24.30
C VAL A 184 -29.03 -34.48 23.15
N TRP A 185 -30.16 -35.12 23.46
CA TRP A 185 -31.07 -35.67 22.46
C TRP A 185 -31.71 -34.61 21.57
N GLU A 186 -32.15 -33.48 22.15
CA GLU A 186 -32.68 -32.36 21.38
C GLU A 186 -31.64 -31.89 20.36
N GLY A 187 -30.41 -31.64 20.82
CA GLY A 187 -29.33 -31.16 19.96
C GLY A 187 -28.85 -32.19 18.93
N GLU A 188 -28.95 -33.48 19.20
CA GLU A 188 -28.69 -34.55 18.24
C GLU A 188 -29.77 -34.63 17.16
N LEU A 189 -31.05 -34.70 17.55
CA LEU A 189 -32.18 -34.82 16.61
C LEU A 189 -32.37 -33.56 15.77
N MET A 190 -32.18 -32.39 16.37
CA MET A 190 -32.22 -31.10 15.70
C MET A 190 -30.92 -30.78 14.98
N ASN A 191 -29.84 -31.52 15.25
CA ASN A 191 -28.48 -31.26 14.78
C ASN A 191 -28.06 -29.79 14.97
N ASN A 192 -28.30 -29.23 16.15
CA ASN A 192 -27.97 -27.85 16.49
C ASN A 192 -26.98 -27.78 17.66
N CYS A 193 -26.70 -26.57 18.15
CA CYS A 193 -25.66 -26.35 19.17
C CYS A 193 -26.09 -26.73 20.60
N ILE A 194 -27.35 -27.11 20.84
CA ILE A 194 -27.86 -27.41 22.19
C ILE A 194 -27.12 -28.60 22.84
N LYS A 195 -26.64 -29.56 22.03
CA LYS A 195 -25.86 -30.72 22.50
C LYS A 195 -24.46 -30.37 23.00
N SER A 196 -23.94 -29.20 22.62
CA SER A 196 -22.55 -28.82 22.86
C SER A 196 -22.31 -28.36 24.30
N ASP A 197 -21.35 -28.98 24.96
CA ASP A 197 -20.84 -28.53 26.28
C ASP A 197 -20.18 -27.13 26.20
N ALA A 198 -19.82 -26.66 25.00
CA ALA A 198 -19.11 -25.41 24.82
C ALA A 198 -19.99 -24.14 24.98
N GLN A 199 -21.32 -24.28 25.04
CA GLN A 199 -22.25 -23.14 25.05
C GLN A 199 -23.09 -23.00 26.32
N ASP A 200 -22.69 -23.63 27.43
CA ASP A 200 -23.33 -23.48 28.76
C ASP A 200 -24.86 -23.73 28.78
N TYR A 201 -25.44 -24.43 27.79
CA TYR A 201 -26.88 -24.72 27.79
C TYR A 201 -27.27 -25.64 28.96
N ARG A 202 -26.46 -26.66 29.22
CA ARG A 202 -26.69 -27.63 30.30
C ARG A 202 -26.63 -26.99 31.68
N SER A 203 -25.57 -26.20 31.93
CA SER A 203 -25.44 -25.43 33.18
C SER A 203 -26.54 -24.38 33.28
N GLY A 204 -26.86 -23.68 32.19
CA GLY A 204 -27.90 -22.66 32.15
C GLY A 204 -29.31 -23.20 32.45
N VAL A 205 -29.68 -24.37 31.91
CA VAL A 205 -30.96 -25.03 32.20
C VAL A 205 -30.96 -25.57 33.64
N ALA A 206 -29.89 -26.24 34.07
CA ALA A 206 -29.78 -26.79 35.43
C ALA A 206 -29.85 -25.70 36.52
N GLU A 207 -29.29 -24.53 36.25
CA GLU A 207 -29.31 -23.37 37.15
C GLU A 207 -30.58 -22.50 37.02
N GLY A 208 -31.49 -22.83 36.10
CA GLY A 208 -32.70 -22.04 35.84
C GLY A 208 -32.41 -20.64 35.25
N LYS A 209 -31.26 -20.46 34.59
CA LYS A 209 -30.93 -19.22 33.87
C LYS A 209 -31.61 -19.14 32.51
N ILE A 210 -31.83 -20.28 31.86
CA ILE A 210 -32.52 -20.39 30.57
C ILE A 210 -33.55 -21.51 30.60
N SER A 211 -34.60 -21.39 29.80
CA SER A 211 -35.48 -22.51 29.45
C SER A 211 -35.34 -22.81 27.97
N ILE A 212 -35.35 -24.10 27.62
CA ILE A 212 -35.42 -24.55 26.23
C ILE A 212 -36.75 -25.24 26.01
N TYR A 213 -37.46 -24.83 24.98
CA TYR A 213 -38.70 -25.45 24.52
C TYR A 213 -38.49 -26.07 23.15
N SER A 214 -39.20 -27.15 22.87
CA SER A 214 -39.11 -27.92 21.64
C SER A 214 -40.50 -28.06 21.01
N LEU A 215 -40.69 -27.54 19.80
CA LEU A 215 -41.89 -27.81 19.01
C LEU A 215 -41.74 -29.19 18.37
N ARG A 216 -42.69 -30.08 18.65
CA ARG A 216 -42.67 -31.47 18.26
C ARG A 216 -43.93 -31.87 17.52
N ASP A 217 -43.73 -32.73 16.52
CA ASP A 217 -44.83 -33.31 15.75
C ASP A 217 -45.59 -34.39 16.56
N PRO A 218 -46.71 -34.93 16.03
CA PRO A 218 -47.46 -35.99 16.70
C PRO A 218 -46.67 -37.28 16.96
N ASN A 219 -45.56 -37.50 16.25
CA ASN A 219 -44.64 -38.63 16.48
C ASN A 219 -43.52 -38.27 17.46
N ASN A 220 -43.66 -37.14 18.18
CA ASN A 220 -42.72 -36.61 19.16
C ASN A 220 -41.32 -36.26 18.59
N LYS A 221 -41.22 -36.03 17.28
CA LYS A 221 -39.96 -35.60 16.64
C LYS A 221 -39.81 -34.07 16.75
N PRO A 222 -38.64 -33.55 17.19
CA PRO A 222 -38.43 -32.11 17.29
C PRO A 222 -38.24 -31.46 15.91
N HIS A 223 -38.81 -30.26 15.76
CA HIS A 223 -38.74 -29.44 14.54
C HIS A 223 -38.26 -28.01 14.79
N VAL A 224 -38.44 -27.47 16.01
CA VAL A 224 -37.95 -26.14 16.41
C VAL A 224 -37.51 -26.18 17.86
N SER A 225 -36.35 -25.57 18.17
CA SER A 225 -35.92 -25.29 19.54
C SER A 225 -36.03 -23.80 19.84
N ILE A 226 -36.58 -23.44 20.99
CA ILE A 226 -36.87 -22.07 21.42
C ILE A 226 -36.19 -21.84 22.78
N GLN A 227 -35.30 -20.87 22.87
CA GLN A 227 -34.59 -20.51 24.11
C GLN A 227 -35.17 -19.24 24.70
N THR A 228 -35.44 -19.22 26.01
CA THR A 228 -35.79 -18.01 26.77
C THR A 228 -34.75 -17.67 27.84
N HIS A 229 -34.58 -16.38 28.15
CA HIS A 229 -33.70 -15.91 29.23
C HIS A 229 -34.24 -14.62 29.91
N PRO A 230 -34.48 -14.61 31.24
CA PRO A 230 -34.27 -15.73 32.17
C PRO A 230 -35.27 -16.87 31.92
N ALA A 231 -35.03 -18.03 32.54
CA ALA A 231 -35.93 -19.19 32.43
C ALA A 231 -37.39 -18.81 32.72
N GLY A 232 -38.32 -19.35 31.91
CA GLY A 232 -39.75 -19.04 32.00
C GLY A 232 -40.17 -17.61 31.62
N SER A 233 -39.25 -16.75 31.18
CA SER A 233 -39.60 -15.38 30.75
C SER A 233 -40.11 -15.31 29.31
N SER A 234 -40.78 -14.21 28.98
CA SER A 234 -41.17 -13.84 27.60
C SER A 234 -40.02 -13.40 26.72
N ASN A 235 -38.79 -13.41 27.24
CA ASN A 235 -37.63 -12.96 26.50
C ASN A 235 -37.01 -14.13 25.74
N ILE A 236 -37.57 -14.42 24.56
CA ILE A 236 -37.01 -15.41 23.64
C ILE A 236 -35.68 -14.86 23.09
N VAL A 237 -34.60 -15.59 23.36
CA VAL A 237 -33.25 -15.27 22.90
C VAL A 237 -33.00 -15.83 21.51
N GLN A 238 -33.52 -17.02 21.26
CA GLN A 238 -33.20 -17.80 20.07
C GLN A 238 -34.37 -18.70 19.68
N ILE A 239 -34.60 -18.84 18.38
CA ILE A 239 -35.53 -19.80 17.79
C ILE A 239 -34.81 -20.43 16.60
N GLU A 240 -34.57 -21.73 16.65
CA GLU A 240 -33.85 -22.45 15.59
C GLU A 240 -34.68 -23.59 15.03
N GLY A 241 -34.68 -23.73 13.71
CA GLY A 241 -35.12 -24.95 13.06
C GLY A 241 -34.03 -26.03 13.10
N LYS A 242 -34.34 -27.18 12.50
CA LYS A 242 -33.37 -28.25 12.28
C LYS A 242 -32.12 -27.74 11.55
N ASP A 243 -30.94 -28.27 11.91
CA ASP A 243 -29.63 -27.90 11.38
C ASP A 243 -29.27 -26.40 11.60
N SER A 244 -29.82 -25.79 12.65
CA SER A 244 -29.79 -24.34 12.90
C SER A 244 -30.31 -23.51 11.70
N GLY A 245 -31.20 -24.10 10.90
CA GLY A 245 -31.80 -23.49 9.71
C GLY A 245 -32.97 -22.56 10.02
N ASN A 246 -33.44 -21.86 8.97
CA ASN A 246 -34.63 -21.03 9.03
C ASN A 246 -35.89 -21.85 9.36
N LEU A 247 -36.78 -21.29 10.18
CA LEU A 247 -38.07 -21.91 10.47
C LEU A 247 -38.98 -21.90 9.24
N LYS A 248 -39.64 -23.04 8.98
CA LYS A 248 -40.76 -23.14 8.04
C LYS A 248 -41.94 -22.29 8.52
N ASP A 249 -42.71 -21.74 7.59
CA ASP A 249 -43.81 -20.82 7.90
C ASP A 249 -44.87 -21.44 8.83
N SER A 250 -45.22 -22.71 8.61
CA SER A 250 -46.16 -23.43 9.51
C SER A 250 -45.64 -23.54 10.94
N TYR A 251 -44.34 -23.72 11.13
CA TYR A 251 -43.74 -23.76 12.47
C TYR A 251 -43.72 -22.38 13.10
N ARG A 252 -43.52 -21.32 12.32
CA ARG A 252 -43.58 -19.93 12.83
C ARG A 252 -44.97 -19.63 13.39
N ILE A 253 -46.04 -20.02 12.69
CA ILE A 253 -47.42 -19.82 13.15
C ILE A 253 -47.64 -20.45 14.52
N MET A 254 -47.23 -21.72 14.70
CA MET A 254 -47.33 -22.42 15.99
C MET A 254 -46.49 -21.74 17.10
N VAL A 255 -45.22 -21.42 16.83
CA VAL A 255 -44.36 -20.74 17.82
C VAL A 255 -44.95 -19.38 18.23
N THR A 256 -45.53 -18.67 17.27
CA THR A 256 -46.22 -17.41 17.46
C THR A 256 -47.44 -17.56 18.36
N GLU A 257 -48.35 -18.48 18.05
CA GLU A 257 -49.56 -18.73 18.83
C GLU A 257 -49.21 -19.03 20.29
N TRP A 258 -48.22 -19.91 20.50
CA TRP A 258 -47.71 -20.23 21.83
C TRP A 258 -47.11 -19.02 22.55
N THR A 259 -46.33 -18.20 21.84
CA THR A 259 -45.74 -16.98 22.41
C THR A 259 -46.86 -16.02 22.86
N PHE A 260 -47.94 -15.89 22.09
CA PHE A 260 -49.09 -15.06 22.43
C PHE A 260 -49.93 -15.56 23.59
N SER A 261 -50.09 -16.88 23.70
CA SER A 261 -50.85 -17.50 24.78
C SER A 261 -50.06 -17.48 26.09
N SER A 262 -48.75 -17.65 26.02
CA SER A 262 -47.86 -17.79 27.18
C SER A 262 -47.41 -16.45 27.75
N PHE A 263 -47.34 -15.40 26.94
CA PHE A 263 -46.86 -14.08 27.36
C PHE A 263 -47.97 -13.04 27.17
N GLN A 264 -48.42 -12.42 28.26
CA GLN A 264 -49.54 -11.47 28.31
C GLN A 264 -49.31 -10.20 27.47
N LEU A 265 -49.37 -10.30 26.14
CA LEU A 265 -49.35 -9.15 25.23
C LEU A 265 -50.71 -8.47 25.21
N ASP A 266 -50.74 -7.14 25.20
CA ASP A 266 -51.97 -6.37 25.08
C ASP A 266 -52.66 -6.57 23.71
N SER A 267 -53.94 -6.24 23.63
CA SER A 267 -54.77 -6.47 22.43
C SER A 267 -54.34 -5.65 21.21
N GLU A 268 -53.69 -4.50 21.41
CA GLU A 268 -53.25 -3.61 20.32
C GLU A 268 -51.96 -4.17 19.67
N MET A 269 -51.00 -4.64 20.48
CA MET A 269 -49.83 -5.37 20.00
C MET A 269 -50.21 -6.66 19.27
N LYS A 270 -51.19 -7.40 19.80
CA LYS A 270 -51.72 -8.61 19.15
C LYS A 270 -52.28 -8.33 17.76
N ALA A 271 -53.04 -7.25 17.60
CA ALA A 271 -53.60 -6.85 16.30
C ALA A 271 -52.49 -6.47 15.30
N ILE A 272 -51.47 -5.74 15.75
CA ILE A 272 -50.39 -5.26 14.88
C ILE A 272 -49.47 -6.39 14.39
N ILE A 273 -49.15 -7.36 15.25
CA ILE A 273 -48.26 -8.48 14.89
C ILE A 273 -48.99 -9.50 14.01
N LYS A 274 -50.31 -9.67 14.18
CA LYS A 274 -51.14 -10.56 13.36
C LYS A 274 -51.08 -10.22 11.87
N ASP A 275 -50.90 -8.94 11.53
CA ASP A 275 -50.81 -8.47 10.14
C ASP A 275 -49.41 -8.68 9.51
N ASP A 276 -48.39 -9.08 10.28
CA ASP A 276 -47.01 -9.21 9.80
C ASP A 276 -46.23 -10.37 10.49
N PRO A 277 -46.25 -11.59 9.89
CA PRO A 277 -45.50 -12.79 10.27
C PRO A 277 -44.00 -12.64 10.55
N GLU A 278 -43.33 -11.56 10.13
CA GLU A 278 -41.92 -11.31 10.48
C GLU A 278 -41.75 -10.49 11.76
N SER A 279 -42.84 -9.96 12.31
CA SER A 279 -42.81 -8.99 13.41
C SER A 279 -42.82 -9.59 14.80
N HIS A 280 -42.75 -10.92 14.89
CA HIS A 280 -42.76 -11.72 16.12
C HIS A 280 -41.46 -11.55 16.90
N LEU A 281 -40.32 -11.65 16.19
CA LEU A 281 -39.00 -11.34 16.72
C LEU A 281 -38.87 -9.86 17.08
N LEU A 282 -39.59 -8.98 16.36
CA LEU A 282 -39.62 -7.54 16.64
C LEU A 282 -40.46 -7.20 17.86
N ALA A 283 -41.59 -7.86 18.09
CA ALA A 283 -42.49 -7.63 19.22
C ALA A 283 -41.74 -7.75 20.56
N ILE A 284 -40.84 -8.71 20.66
CA ILE A 284 -39.96 -8.91 21.82
C ILE A 284 -39.03 -7.71 22.03
N HIS A 285 -38.55 -7.08 20.96
CA HIS A 285 -37.73 -5.87 21.03
C HIS A 285 -38.56 -4.59 21.24
N LEU A 286 -39.83 -4.59 20.83
CA LEU A 286 -40.79 -3.49 20.96
C LEU A 286 -41.49 -3.46 22.34
N LYS A 287 -41.37 -4.50 23.16
CA LYS A 287 -42.01 -4.55 24.50
C LYS A 287 -41.61 -3.40 25.43
N ASP A 288 -40.43 -2.81 25.21
CA ASP A 288 -39.92 -1.67 26.00
C ASP A 288 -40.29 -0.31 25.37
N PHE A 289 -41.03 -0.30 24.26
CA PHE A 289 -41.39 0.94 23.56
C PHE A 289 -42.65 1.54 24.18
N SER A 290 -42.73 2.86 24.23
CA SER A 290 -44.00 3.54 24.50
C SER A 290 -44.97 3.33 23.31
N PRO A 291 -46.29 3.44 23.52
CA PRO A 291 -47.28 3.35 22.44
C PRO A 291 -46.98 4.29 21.26
N GLU A 292 -46.43 5.48 21.52
CA GLU A 292 -46.03 6.46 20.51
C GLU A 292 -44.81 5.98 19.71
N GLN A 293 -43.84 5.35 20.36
CA GLN A 293 -42.67 4.77 19.69
C GLN A 293 -43.05 3.56 18.83
N VAL A 294 -44.00 2.75 19.28
CA VAL A 294 -44.59 1.65 18.49
C VAL A 294 -45.26 2.23 17.24
N LYS A 295 -46.12 3.24 17.39
CA LYS A 295 -46.76 3.93 16.25
C LYS A 295 -45.73 4.50 15.27
N LEU A 296 -44.69 5.16 15.77
CA LEU A 296 -43.59 5.71 14.96
C LEU A 296 -42.85 4.62 14.17
N PHE A 297 -42.51 3.50 14.82
CA PHE A 297 -41.86 2.36 14.17
C PHE A 297 -42.70 1.80 13.02
N TRP A 298 -44.00 1.62 13.24
CA TRP A 298 -44.89 1.06 12.21
C TRP A 298 -45.15 2.01 11.06
N SER A 299 -45.26 3.31 11.32
CA SER A 299 -45.30 4.32 10.26
C SER A 299 -44.02 4.29 9.42
N LEU A 300 -42.84 4.12 10.03
CA LEU A 300 -41.57 4.02 9.31
C LEU A 300 -41.51 2.78 8.41
N LYS A 301 -41.91 1.63 8.93
CA LYS A 301 -41.95 0.37 8.18
C LYS A 301 -42.91 0.46 7.00
N ARG A 302 -44.11 1.02 7.22
CA ARG A 302 -45.18 1.13 6.22
C ARG A 302 -44.87 2.15 5.13
N GLU A 303 -44.44 3.36 5.50
CA GLU A 303 -44.27 4.48 4.56
C GLU A 303 -42.93 4.40 3.80
N PHE A 304 -41.88 3.83 4.41
CA PHE A 304 -40.52 3.87 3.85
C PHE A 304 -39.88 2.50 3.59
N LYS A 305 -40.57 1.39 3.86
CA LYS A 305 -40.05 0.02 3.67
C LYS A 305 -38.68 -0.21 4.31
N GLU A 306 -38.40 0.47 5.42
CA GLU A 306 -37.11 0.37 6.13
C GLU A 306 -36.96 -1.00 6.80
N SER A 307 -35.71 -1.50 6.91
CA SER A 307 -35.47 -2.82 7.49
C SER A 307 -35.85 -2.88 8.97
N SER A 308 -36.50 -3.97 9.36
CA SER A 308 -37.05 -4.21 10.69
C SER A 308 -36.03 -3.99 11.83
N TYR A 309 -34.85 -4.60 11.74
CA TYR A 309 -33.86 -4.58 12.84
C TYR A 309 -33.17 -3.23 13.01
N SER A 310 -32.74 -2.58 11.92
CA SER A 310 -32.09 -1.27 11.98
C SER A 310 -33.03 -0.19 12.49
N THR A 311 -34.31 -0.29 12.14
CA THR A 311 -35.35 0.67 12.53
C THR A 311 -35.65 0.58 14.02
N VAL A 312 -35.79 -0.63 14.57
CA VAL A 312 -35.95 -0.83 16.03
C VAL A 312 -34.79 -0.21 16.79
N LYS A 313 -33.55 -0.50 16.39
CA LYS A 313 -32.36 0.03 17.08
C LYS A 313 -32.34 1.55 17.07
N VAL A 314 -32.62 2.17 15.92
CA VAL A 314 -32.61 3.63 15.79
C VAL A 314 -33.74 4.28 16.58
N VAL A 315 -34.96 3.75 16.53
CA VAL A 315 -36.09 4.29 17.30
C VAL A 315 -35.81 4.16 18.80
N LYS A 316 -35.42 2.97 19.27
CA LYS A 316 -35.14 2.67 20.68
C LYS A 316 -33.99 3.51 21.24
N GLU A 317 -32.86 3.54 20.55
CA GLU A 317 -31.63 4.13 21.09
C GLU A 317 -31.49 5.61 20.77
N LYS A 318 -31.98 6.06 19.62
CA LYS A 318 -31.66 7.39 19.09
C LYS A 318 -32.86 8.33 19.07
N MET A 319 -34.09 7.85 19.04
CA MET A 319 -35.31 8.67 19.02
C MET A 319 -36.08 8.66 20.34
N LYS A 320 -35.63 7.92 21.35
CA LYS A 320 -36.33 7.82 22.64
C LYS A 320 -36.60 9.16 23.34
N ASP A 321 -35.72 10.13 23.13
CA ASP A 321 -35.78 11.45 23.77
C ASP A 321 -36.26 12.54 22.79
N PHE A 322 -36.93 12.17 21.69
CA PHE A 322 -37.44 13.15 20.72
C PHE A 322 -38.74 13.78 21.23
N SER A 323 -38.82 15.11 21.21
CA SER A 323 -40.07 15.83 21.44
C SER A 323 -41.03 15.68 20.25
N PRO A 324 -42.34 15.98 20.41
CA PRO A 324 -43.30 15.96 19.31
C PRO A 324 -42.85 16.78 18.09
N GLU A 325 -42.27 17.96 18.31
CA GLU A 325 -41.76 18.84 17.26
C GLU A 325 -40.56 18.21 16.53
N GLN A 326 -39.72 17.45 17.24
CA GLN A 326 -38.60 16.73 16.62
C GLN A 326 -39.07 15.54 15.80
N ILE A 327 -40.15 14.87 16.21
CA ILE A 327 -40.80 13.81 15.43
C ILE A 327 -41.41 14.40 14.17
N GLU A 328 -42.08 15.57 14.27
CA GLU A 328 -42.63 16.27 13.10
C GLU A 328 -41.52 16.71 12.13
N LEU A 329 -40.44 17.33 12.63
CA LEU A 329 -39.27 17.68 11.82
C LEU A 329 -38.64 16.44 11.15
N PHE A 330 -38.53 15.34 11.90
CA PHE A 330 -38.05 14.07 11.36
C PHE A 330 -38.89 13.61 10.16
N TRP A 331 -40.22 13.64 10.28
CA TRP A 331 -41.12 13.24 9.20
C TRP A 331 -41.03 14.15 8.00
N SER A 332 -40.98 15.47 8.21
CA SER A 332 -40.80 16.45 7.14
C SER A 332 -39.51 16.18 6.35
N LEU A 333 -38.39 15.96 7.04
CA LEU A 333 -37.12 15.61 6.40
C LEU A 333 -37.18 14.25 5.67
N LYS A 334 -37.84 13.25 6.26
CA LYS A 334 -37.93 11.90 5.70
C LYS A 334 -38.81 11.86 4.44
N ARG A 335 -39.92 12.60 4.43
CA ARG A 335 -40.82 12.75 3.26
C ARG A 335 -40.18 13.55 2.13
N GLU A 336 -39.55 14.67 2.46
CA GLU A 336 -39.01 15.58 1.44
C GLU A 336 -37.76 15.02 0.76
N PHE A 337 -36.88 14.34 1.51
CA PHE A 337 -35.57 13.92 0.98
C PHE A 337 -35.36 12.41 0.88
N ASN A 338 -36.23 11.58 1.49
CA ASN A 338 -36.11 10.12 1.52
C ASN A 338 -34.71 9.58 1.86
N GLU A 339 -33.99 10.25 2.78
CA GLU A 339 -32.64 9.85 3.18
C GLU A 339 -32.65 8.68 4.18
N ARG A 340 -31.49 8.01 4.33
CA ARG A 340 -31.35 6.88 5.26
C ARG A 340 -31.74 7.28 6.69
N LEU A 341 -32.51 6.43 7.37
CA LEU A 341 -33.06 6.65 8.71
C LEU A 341 -32.04 7.28 9.70
N TYR A 342 -30.85 6.69 9.82
CA TYR A 342 -29.81 7.18 10.74
C TYR A 342 -29.34 8.62 10.44
N ARG A 343 -29.27 9.00 9.15
CA ARG A 343 -28.86 10.35 8.75
C ARG A 343 -29.95 11.37 9.08
N THR A 344 -31.21 11.01 8.88
CA THR A 344 -32.36 11.86 9.24
C THR A 344 -32.42 12.08 10.75
N VAL A 345 -32.27 11.01 11.55
CA VAL A 345 -32.23 11.13 13.01
C VAL A 345 -31.06 12.00 13.47
N SER A 346 -29.88 11.84 12.87
CA SER A 346 -28.72 12.68 13.18
C SER A 346 -28.99 14.15 12.80
N ALA A 347 -29.55 14.41 11.62
CA ALA A 347 -29.93 15.75 11.19
C ALA A 347 -30.86 16.44 12.20
N VAL A 348 -31.93 15.78 12.61
CA VAL A 348 -32.89 16.31 13.62
C VAL A 348 -32.19 16.64 14.94
N LYS A 349 -31.28 15.78 15.41
CA LYS A 349 -30.52 16.03 16.65
C LYS A 349 -29.63 17.27 16.57
N HIS A 350 -29.13 17.62 15.39
CA HIS A 350 -28.34 18.82 15.18
C HIS A 350 -29.23 20.06 14.96
N MET A 351 -30.33 19.90 14.22
CA MET A 351 -31.28 20.97 13.88
C MET A 351 -32.12 21.43 15.06
N LYS A 352 -32.26 20.64 16.13
CA LYS A 352 -32.98 21.06 17.35
C LYS A 352 -32.41 22.31 18.03
N TYR A 353 -31.18 22.69 17.68
CA TYR A 353 -30.50 23.88 18.20
C TYR A 353 -30.44 25.01 17.17
N PHE A 354 -31.12 24.87 16.04
CA PHE A 354 -31.10 25.91 15.01
C PHE A 354 -32.03 27.05 15.40
N SER A 355 -31.62 28.28 15.12
CA SER A 355 -32.54 29.42 15.11
C SER A 355 -33.50 29.32 13.92
N SER A 356 -34.57 30.14 13.93
CA SER A 356 -35.50 30.21 12.80
C SER A 356 -34.78 30.57 11.49
N GLU A 357 -33.83 31.51 11.54
CA GLU A 357 -33.03 31.92 10.39
C GLU A 357 -32.15 30.77 9.87
N GLN A 358 -31.56 29.97 10.77
CA GLN A 358 -30.76 28.80 10.39
C GLN A 358 -31.60 27.69 9.76
N LEU A 359 -32.84 27.50 10.23
CA LEU A 359 -33.79 26.57 9.61
C LEU A 359 -34.19 27.04 8.21
N GLU A 360 -34.52 28.33 8.04
CA GLU A 360 -34.83 28.90 6.73
C GLU A 360 -33.66 28.78 5.75
N LEU A 361 -32.44 29.09 6.21
CA LEU A 361 -31.22 28.91 5.41
C LEU A 361 -31.03 27.45 5.00
N PHE A 362 -31.16 26.51 5.95
CA PHE A 362 -31.07 25.09 5.65
C PHE A 362 -32.06 24.66 4.56
N TRP A 363 -33.33 25.06 4.67
CA TRP A 363 -34.36 24.72 3.69
C TRP A 363 -34.10 25.36 2.33
N SER A 364 -33.64 26.62 2.31
CA SER A 364 -33.24 27.31 1.08
C SER A 364 -32.13 26.55 0.36
N LEU A 365 -31.05 26.19 1.05
CA LEU A 365 -29.92 25.46 0.46
C LEU A 365 -30.34 24.07 -0.03
N LYS A 366 -31.24 23.40 0.71
CA LYS A 366 -31.73 22.07 0.32
C LYS A 366 -32.56 22.05 -0.94
N ARG A 367 -33.54 22.94 -1.03
CA ARG A 367 -34.44 23.01 -2.18
C ARG A 367 -33.69 23.40 -3.45
N GLU A 368 -32.66 24.23 -3.31
CA GLU A 368 -31.90 24.73 -4.45
C GLU A 368 -30.85 23.73 -4.97
N PHE A 369 -30.11 23.06 -4.09
CA PHE A 369 -28.92 22.29 -4.49
C PHE A 369 -28.99 20.78 -4.26
N ASN A 370 -30.07 20.28 -3.62
CA ASN A 370 -30.31 18.86 -3.36
C ASN A 370 -29.09 18.07 -2.80
N GLU A 371 -28.28 18.70 -1.95
CA GLU A 371 -27.12 18.03 -1.34
C GLU A 371 -27.54 16.96 -0.31
N ARG A 372 -26.58 16.15 0.17
CA ARG A 372 -26.83 15.15 1.25
C ARG A 372 -27.32 15.80 2.53
N LEU A 373 -28.36 15.24 3.16
CA LEU A 373 -29.06 15.83 4.30
C LEU A 373 -28.11 16.32 5.41
N TYR A 374 -27.30 15.40 5.90
CA TYR A 374 -26.38 15.64 7.01
C TYR A 374 -25.28 16.67 6.69
N SER A 375 -24.80 16.71 5.45
CA SER A 375 -23.75 17.66 5.04
C SER A 375 -24.23 19.11 5.13
N THR A 376 -25.44 19.39 4.64
CA THR A 376 -26.03 20.74 4.72
C THR A 376 -26.29 21.15 6.16
N VAL A 377 -26.84 20.26 7.00
CA VAL A 377 -27.03 20.54 8.44
C VAL A 377 -25.69 20.89 9.11
N LYS A 378 -24.64 20.12 8.82
CA LYS A 378 -23.32 20.34 9.40
C LYS A 378 -22.75 21.71 8.98
N VAL A 379 -22.83 22.06 7.70
CA VAL A 379 -22.31 23.34 7.19
C VAL A 379 -23.07 24.52 7.77
N VAL A 380 -24.40 24.47 7.82
CA VAL A 380 -25.21 25.54 8.42
C VAL A 380 -24.83 25.73 9.89
N LYS A 381 -24.73 24.63 10.64
CA LYS A 381 -24.40 24.67 12.07
C LYS A 381 -23.00 25.19 12.37
N GLU A 382 -22.00 24.70 11.66
CA GLU A 382 -20.58 24.88 12.02
C GLU A 382 -19.94 26.06 11.28
N LYS A 383 -20.37 26.33 10.04
CA LYS A 383 -19.66 27.26 9.15
C LYS A 383 -20.46 28.51 8.82
N MET A 384 -21.77 28.38 8.60
CA MET A 384 -22.62 29.50 8.13
C MET A 384 -23.46 30.15 9.24
N LYS A 385 -23.31 29.73 10.51
CA LYS A 385 -24.12 30.27 11.62
C LYS A 385 -24.00 31.79 11.81
N ASP A 386 -22.86 32.37 11.41
CA ASP A 386 -22.56 33.79 11.56
C ASP A 386 -22.44 34.49 10.19
N PHE A 387 -22.96 33.88 9.11
CA PHE A 387 -22.88 34.48 7.77
C PHE A 387 -23.88 35.62 7.62
N SER A 388 -23.45 36.73 7.03
CA SER A 388 -24.34 37.80 6.60
C SER A 388 -25.19 37.35 5.39
N PRO A 389 -26.30 38.05 5.08
CA PRO A 389 -27.09 37.77 3.88
C PRO A 389 -26.25 37.78 2.59
N GLU A 390 -25.29 38.70 2.46
CA GLU A 390 -24.40 38.81 1.32
C GLU A 390 -23.46 37.58 1.22
N GLN A 391 -22.95 37.09 2.35
CA GLN A 391 -22.12 35.88 2.40
C GLN A 391 -22.92 34.62 2.05
N ILE A 392 -24.20 34.56 2.43
CA ILE A 392 -25.12 33.48 2.04
C ILE A 392 -25.33 33.50 0.52
N GLU A 393 -25.63 34.66 -0.07
CA GLU A 393 -25.81 34.77 -1.51
C GLU A 393 -24.52 34.47 -2.28
N LEU A 394 -23.36 34.91 -1.77
CA LEU A 394 -22.06 34.52 -2.33
C LEU A 394 -21.84 33.00 -2.24
N THR A 395 -22.23 32.36 -1.14
CA THR A 395 -22.15 30.89 -0.99
C THR A 395 -22.98 30.18 -2.06
N LYS A 396 -24.23 30.64 -2.28
CA LYS A 396 -25.10 30.07 -3.32
C LYS A 396 -24.53 30.30 -4.71
N PHE A 397 -24.03 31.51 -4.97
CA PHE A 397 -23.40 31.85 -6.25
C PHE A 397 -22.20 30.94 -6.53
N LEU A 398 -21.24 30.84 -5.59
CA LEU A 398 -20.09 29.96 -5.72
C LEU A 398 -20.50 28.49 -5.84
N LYS A 399 -21.59 28.06 -5.21
CA LYS A 399 -22.11 26.68 -5.38
C LYS A 399 -22.64 26.40 -6.78
N ARG A 400 -23.18 27.40 -7.48
CA ARG A 400 -23.62 27.26 -8.89
C ARG A 400 -22.42 27.24 -9.84
N GLU A 401 -21.42 28.06 -9.57
CA GLU A 401 -20.21 28.17 -10.40
C GLU A 401 -19.23 27.01 -10.19
N PHE A 402 -19.15 26.47 -8.97
CA PHE A 402 -18.22 25.42 -8.59
C PHE A 402 -18.98 24.18 -8.13
N ASN A 403 -18.66 23.03 -8.74
CA ASN A 403 -19.18 21.73 -8.33
C ASN A 403 -18.45 21.19 -7.07
N GLU A 404 -18.39 22.01 -6.03
CA GLU A 404 -17.69 21.75 -4.79
C GLU A 404 -18.66 21.52 -3.64
N SER A 405 -18.22 20.87 -2.57
CA SER A 405 -19.08 20.70 -1.38
C SER A 405 -19.36 22.05 -0.70
N PHE A 406 -20.54 22.19 -0.10
CA PHE A 406 -20.85 23.39 0.70
C PHE A 406 -19.83 23.69 1.81
N TYR A 407 -19.11 22.69 2.31
CA TYR A 407 -18.09 22.90 3.33
C TYR A 407 -16.89 23.67 2.78
N VAL A 408 -16.40 23.27 1.60
CA VAL A 408 -15.30 23.95 0.89
C VAL A 408 -15.73 25.36 0.49
N ILE A 409 -16.96 25.52 -0.02
CA ILE A 409 -17.48 26.82 -0.42
C ILE A 409 -17.63 27.75 0.79
N ALA A 410 -18.17 27.28 1.91
CA ALA A 410 -18.30 28.10 3.11
C ALA A 410 -16.93 28.54 3.65
N ASP A 411 -15.91 27.67 3.61
CA ASP A 411 -14.55 28.05 3.99
C ASP A 411 -13.94 29.07 3.01
N ALA A 412 -14.19 28.93 1.70
CA ALA A 412 -13.80 29.92 0.71
C ALA A 412 -14.44 31.28 0.97
N VAL A 413 -15.75 31.34 1.24
CA VAL A 413 -16.47 32.58 1.56
C VAL A 413 -15.90 33.26 2.80
N LYS A 414 -15.48 32.51 3.81
CA LYS A 414 -14.85 33.07 5.01
C LYS A 414 -13.52 33.76 4.74
N VAL A 415 -12.77 33.30 3.74
CA VAL A 415 -11.52 33.95 3.32
C VAL A 415 -11.84 35.13 2.39
N MET A 416 -12.73 34.92 1.42
CA MET A 416 -13.11 35.93 0.42
C MET A 416 -13.83 37.14 1.03
N LYS A 417 -14.44 37.03 2.22
CA LYS A 417 -15.07 38.18 2.89
C LYS A 417 -14.07 39.30 3.18
N ASP A 418 -12.79 38.96 3.32
CA ASP A 418 -11.71 39.91 3.64
C ASP A 418 -10.99 40.36 2.36
N PHE A 419 -11.46 39.95 1.18
CA PHE A 419 -10.87 40.37 -0.10
C PHE A 419 -11.33 41.78 -0.49
N SER A 420 -10.38 42.57 -0.98
CA SER A 420 -10.69 43.85 -1.64
C SER A 420 -11.39 43.64 -2.98
N PRO A 421 -12.05 44.66 -3.55
CA PRO A 421 -12.64 44.58 -4.89
C PRO A 421 -11.65 44.10 -5.96
N GLU A 422 -10.40 44.55 -5.90
CA GLU A 422 -9.33 44.16 -6.82
C GLU A 422 -8.97 42.67 -6.67
N GLN A 423 -8.98 42.14 -5.44
CA GLN A 423 -8.74 40.72 -5.19
C GLN A 423 -9.89 39.85 -5.69
N ILE A 424 -11.14 40.32 -5.59
CA ILE A 424 -12.30 39.64 -6.17
C ILE A 424 -12.23 39.62 -7.70
N GLU A 425 -11.84 40.74 -8.32
CA GLU A 425 -11.62 40.80 -9.77
C GLU A 425 -10.49 39.86 -10.21
N LEU A 426 -9.38 39.85 -9.47
CA LEU A 426 -8.27 38.93 -9.70
C LEU A 426 -8.70 37.46 -9.58
N PHE A 427 -9.50 37.11 -8.57
CA PHE A 427 -10.04 35.76 -8.40
C PHE A 427 -10.80 35.30 -9.66
N TRP A 428 -11.73 36.12 -10.16
CA TRP A 428 -12.52 35.77 -11.34
C TRP A 428 -11.68 35.71 -12.62
N SER A 429 -10.74 36.64 -12.76
CA SER A 429 -9.77 36.62 -13.87
C SER A 429 -8.97 35.32 -13.88
N LEU A 430 -8.41 34.90 -12.75
CA LEU A 430 -7.61 33.67 -12.66
C LEU A 430 -8.46 32.42 -12.88
N LYS A 431 -9.71 32.41 -12.40
CA LYS A 431 -10.65 31.31 -12.64
C LYS A 431 -10.97 31.18 -14.14
N GLN A 432 -11.28 32.30 -14.80
CA GLN A 432 -11.58 32.30 -16.23
C GLN A 432 -10.37 31.88 -17.06
N GLU A 433 -9.18 32.33 -16.67
CA GLU A 433 -7.94 32.09 -17.41
C GLU A 433 -7.40 30.66 -17.25
N PHE A 434 -7.51 30.08 -16.05
CA PHE A 434 -6.86 28.80 -15.72
C PHE A 434 -7.80 27.66 -15.35
N GLY A 435 -9.08 27.92 -15.08
CA GLY A 435 -10.09 26.90 -14.81
C GLY A 435 -9.93 26.13 -13.49
N GLU A 436 -8.99 26.49 -12.62
CA GLU A 436 -8.68 25.77 -11.37
C GLU A 436 -9.87 25.71 -10.38
N ASP A 437 -9.82 24.76 -9.47
CA ASP A 437 -10.86 24.58 -8.44
C ASP A 437 -10.91 25.77 -7.47
N LEU A 438 -12.06 25.91 -6.78
CA LEU A 438 -12.37 27.07 -5.94
C LEU A 438 -11.26 27.37 -4.93
N TRP A 439 -10.91 26.36 -4.11
CA TRP A 439 -9.98 26.53 -3.01
C TRP A 439 -8.56 26.90 -3.46
N ARG A 440 -8.11 26.35 -4.59
CA ARG A 440 -6.79 26.69 -5.16
C ARG A 440 -6.75 28.12 -5.63
N THR A 441 -7.84 28.59 -6.23
CA THR A 441 -7.94 29.97 -6.73
C THR A 441 -8.02 30.96 -5.56
N VAL A 442 -8.83 30.68 -4.53
CA VAL A 442 -8.89 31.51 -3.31
C VAL A 442 -7.53 31.57 -2.61
N GLY A 443 -6.90 30.42 -2.37
CA GLY A 443 -5.60 30.38 -1.69
C GLY A 443 -4.47 31.04 -2.49
N ALA A 444 -4.54 31.03 -3.83
CA ALA A 444 -3.63 31.79 -4.67
C ALA A 444 -3.81 33.30 -4.49
N VAL A 445 -5.05 33.80 -4.58
CA VAL A 445 -5.36 35.24 -4.41
C VAL A 445 -4.98 35.74 -3.03
N GLU A 446 -5.25 34.96 -1.98
CA GLU A 446 -4.89 35.30 -0.60
C GLU A 446 -3.37 35.49 -0.45
N LYS A 447 -2.57 34.62 -1.04
CA LYS A 447 -1.10 34.73 -1.04
C LYS A 447 -0.59 35.89 -1.90
N MET A 448 -1.33 36.28 -2.93
CA MET A 448 -1.02 37.41 -3.80
C MET A 448 -1.47 38.77 -3.23
N LYS A 449 -1.97 38.84 -2.00
CA LYS A 449 -2.45 40.09 -1.41
C LYS A 449 -1.39 41.20 -1.36
N ASP A 450 -0.12 40.84 -1.22
CA ASP A 450 1.02 41.77 -1.15
C ASP A 450 1.80 41.85 -2.48
N PHE A 451 1.25 41.29 -3.57
CA PHE A 451 1.92 41.26 -4.87
C PHE A 451 1.69 42.58 -5.61
N SER A 452 2.72 43.08 -6.29
CA SER A 452 2.58 44.15 -7.26
C SER A 452 1.87 43.62 -8.52
N SER A 453 1.34 44.52 -9.35
CA SER A 453 0.79 44.14 -10.67
C SER A 453 1.80 43.37 -11.53
N GLY A 454 3.09 43.72 -11.45
CA GLY A 454 4.18 43.00 -12.11
C GLY A 454 4.34 41.56 -11.62
N HIS A 455 4.19 41.31 -10.32
CA HIS A 455 4.25 39.96 -9.75
C HIS A 455 3.05 39.10 -10.18
N VAL A 456 1.85 39.69 -10.25
CA VAL A 456 0.66 38.98 -10.76
C VAL A 456 0.83 38.58 -12.23
N GLU A 457 1.43 39.46 -13.04
CA GLU A 457 1.66 39.21 -14.47
C GLU A 457 2.74 38.15 -14.68
N LEU A 458 3.74 38.14 -13.81
CA LEU A 458 4.69 37.06 -13.73
C LEU A 458 3.97 35.73 -13.41
N VAL A 459 3.11 35.66 -12.38
CA VAL A 459 2.32 34.44 -12.08
C VAL A 459 1.55 33.96 -13.31
N ARG A 460 0.85 34.86 -14.03
CA ARG A 460 0.09 34.52 -15.24
C ARG A 460 0.98 33.96 -16.34
N SER A 461 2.08 34.65 -16.64
CA SER A 461 3.04 34.26 -17.67
C SER A 461 3.62 32.87 -17.39
N LEU A 462 4.04 32.65 -16.14
CA LEU A 462 4.63 31.38 -15.70
C LEU A 462 3.61 30.24 -15.75
N LYS A 463 2.39 30.45 -15.25
CA LYS A 463 1.32 29.46 -15.30
C LYS A 463 0.99 29.06 -16.74
N LYS A 464 0.90 30.01 -17.68
CA LYS A 464 0.70 29.75 -19.12
C LYS A 464 1.85 28.96 -19.73
N LYS A 465 3.09 29.39 -19.48
CA LYS A 465 4.29 28.80 -20.07
C LYS A 465 4.53 27.38 -19.58
N TYR A 466 4.22 27.09 -18.32
CA TYR A 466 4.71 25.90 -17.64
C TYR A 466 3.64 24.92 -17.14
N LYS A 467 2.35 25.25 -17.24
CA LYS A 467 1.21 24.36 -16.90
C LYS A 467 1.18 23.80 -15.46
N GLU A 468 2.04 24.27 -14.56
CA GLU A 468 2.05 23.97 -13.12
C GLU A 468 0.78 24.43 -12.41
N THR A 469 0.44 23.94 -11.21
CA THR A 469 -0.75 24.45 -10.48
C THR A 469 -0.60 25.93 -10.11
N LEU A 470 -1.70 26.68 -10.09
CA LEU A 470 -1.66 28.11 -9.76
C LEU A 470 -1.01 28.39 -8.39
N VAL A 471 -1.30 27.56 -7.38
CA VAL A 471 -0.72 27.70 -6.03
C VAL A 471 0.79 27.48 -6.04
N THR A 472 1.28 26.50 -6.81
CA THR A 472 2.72 26.27 -6.98
C THR A 472 3.38 27.49 -7.60
N THR A 473 2.81 28.03 -8.67
CA THR A 473 3.35 29.21 -9.34
C THR A 473 3.38 30.44 -8.43
N VAL A 474 2.30 30.68 -7.67
CA VAL A 474 2.27 31.77 -6.69
C VAL A 474 3.34 31.61 -5.62
N ARG A 475 3.55 30.40 -5.09
CA ARG A 475 4.61 30.15 -4.10
C ARG A 475 6.00 30.45 -4.68
N VAL A 476 6.24 30.06 -5.93
CA VAL A 476 7.51 30.37 -6.60
C VAL A 476 7.68 31.88 -6.75
N VAL A 477 6.65 32.60 -7.21
CA VAL A 477 6.71 34.06 -7.32
C VAL A 477 6.90 34.72 -5.94
N GLU A 478 6.28 34.18 -4.89
CA GLU A 478 6.44 34.66 -3.51
C GLU A 478 7.90 34.54 -3.02
N GLU A 479 8.57 33.44 -3.37
CA GLU A 479 9.98 33.19 -3.03
C GLU A 479 10.94 34.12 -3.80
N VAL A 480 10.54 34.57 -5.00
CA VAL A 480 11.37 35.41 -5.89
C VAL A 480 10.86 36.85 -6.04
N LYS A 481 9.86 37.27 -5.25
CA LYS A 481 9.25 38.61 -5.38
C LYS A 481 10.22 39.75 -5.09
N ASP A 482 11.28 39.46 -4.33
CA ASP A 482 12.35 40.41 -4.02
C ASP A 482 13.50 40.33 -5.04
N PHE A 483 13.37 39.50 -6.07
CA PHE A 483 14.41 39.28 -7.08
C PHE A 483 14.16 40.18 -8.28
N SER A 484 15.22 40.49 -9.04
CA SER A 484 15.02 41.13 -10.34
C SER A 484 14.23 40.19 -11.27
N PRO A 485 13.46 40.72 -12.24
CA PRO A 485 12.70 39.89 -13.18
C PRO A 485 13.54 38.82 -13.88
N GLU A 486 14.78 39.14 -14.25
CA GLU A 486 15.74 38.23 -14.89
C GLU A 486 16.13 37.08 -13.96
N ARG A 487 16.30 37.37 -12.67
CA ARG A 487 16.65 36.37 -11.65
C ARG A 487 15.46 35.48 -11.29
N ALA A 488 14.25 36.03 -11.25
CA ALA A 488 13.03 35.24 -11.09
C ALA A 488 12.85 34.27 -12.26
N GLU A 489 13.03 34.72 -13.51
CA GLU A 489 12.95 33.86 -14.69
C GLU A 489 14.04 32.77 -14.70
N LEU A 490 15.26 33.12 -14.27
CA LEU A 490 16.36 32.17 -14.10
C LEU A 490 16.02 31.06 -13.11
N GLU A 491 15.59 31.40 -11.89
CA GLU A 491 15.27 30.41 -10.86
C GLU A 491 14.17 29.44 -11.30
N ILE A 492 13.19 29.95 -12.04
CA ILE A 492 12.11 29.13 -12.57
C ILE A 492 12.60 28.20 -13.68
N SER A 493 13.47 28.71 -14.56
CA SER A 493 14.12 27.88 -15.59
C SER A 493 14.96 26.77 -14.98
N LEU A 494 15.64 27.05 -13.87
CA LEU A 494 16.42 26.08 -13.10
C LEU A 494 15.49 25.03 -12.51
N ARG A 495 14.47 25.41 -11.72
CA ARG A 495 13.54 24.47 -11.06
C ARG A 495 12.92 23.42 -11.99
N GLN A 496 12.66 23.80 -13.24
CA GLN A 496 12.13 22.87 -14.25
C GLN A 496 13.17 21.96 -14.85
N ARG A 497 14.38 22.47 -15.14
CA ARG A 497 15.48 21.65 -15.65
C ARG A 497 15.98 20.65 -14.61
N PHE A 498 15.83 20.94 -13.32
CA PHE A 498 16.16 20.01 -12.23
C PHE A 498 15.09 18.95 -11.95
N GLY A 499 13.91 19.00 -12.58
CA GLY A 499 12.93 17.93 -12.44
C GLY A 499 12.47 17.63 -11.01
N GLY A 500 12.47 18.64 -10.11
CA GLY A 500 11.70 18.56 -8.86
C GLY A 500 12.47 18.56 -7.54
N ASP A 501 13.75 18.94 -7.48
CA ASP A 501 14.35 19.37 -6.21
C ASP A 501 14.32 20.92 -6.07
N PRO A 502 13.29 21.49 -5.42
CA PRO A 502 13.24 22.91 -5.15
C PRO A 502 14.40 23.40 -4.28
N TYR A 503 15.01 22.57 -3.44
CA TYR A 503 16.14 23.00 -2.61
C TYR A 503 17.40 23.23 -3.44
N GLU A 504 17.72 22.34 -4.36
CA GLU A 504 18.90 22.47 -5.22
C GLU A 504 18.77 23.68 -6.15
N ALA A 505 17.59 23.88 -6.74
CA ALA A 505 17.33 25.03 -7.60
C ALA A 505 17.39 26.36 -6.83
N SER A 506 16.80 26.44 -5.64
CA SER A 506 16.91 27.62 -4.77
C SER A 506 18.34 27.89 -4.33
N TYR A 507 19.09 26.85 -4.01
CA TYR A 507 20.48 26.97 -3.58
C TYR A 507 21.38 27.49 -4.71
N ILE A 508 21.18 27.01 -5.93
CA ILE A 508 21.90 27.48 -7.12
C ILE A 508 21.47 28.90 -7.48
N ALA A 509 20.18 29.23 -7.45
CA ALA A 509 19.68 30.58 -7.65
C ALA A 509 20.16 31.59 -6.59
N ALA A 510 20.40 31.12 -5.36
CA ALA A 510 21.04 31.92 -4.31
C ALA A 510 22.53 32.15 -4.61
N LYS A 511 23.23 31.14 -5.14
CA LYS A 511 24.63 31.27 -5.56
C LYS A 511 24.83 32.17 -6.76
N MET A 512 23.89 32.15 -7.70
CA MET A 512 23.87 33.01 -8.88
C MET A 512 23.26 34.40 -8.60
N LYS A 513 22.96 34.72 -7.34
CA LYS A 513 22.29 35.98 -6.94
C LYS A 513 23.01 37.23 -7.43
N ASP A 514 24.34 37.20 -7.36
CA ASP A 514 25.19 38.35 -7.68
C ASP A 514 25.83 38.23 -9.07
N PHE A 515 25.32 37.34 -9.93
CA PHE A 515 25.85 37.17 -11.28
C PHE A 515 25.39 38.32 -12.19
N SER A 516 26.32 38.90 -12.94
CA SER A 516 26.01 39.83 -14.03
C SER A 516 25.32 39.10 -15.20
N PRO A 517 24.64 39.82 -16.11
CA PRO A 517 24.07 39.21 -17.33
C PRO A 517 25.09 38.37 -18.12
N GLU A 518 26.33 38.84 -18.23
CA GLU A 518 27.42 38.14 -18.91
C GLU A 518 27.81 36.85 -18.18
N GLN A 519 27.80 36.84 -16.85
CA GLN A 519 28.05 35.65 -16.05
C GLN A 519 26.92 34.62 -16.18
N LEU A 520 25.67 35.06 -16.33
CA LEU A 520 24.54 34.19 -16.61
C LEU A 520 24.63 33.56 -18.01
N GLU A 521 25.03 34.32 -19.02
CA GLU A 521 25.26 33.81 -20.37
C GLU A 521 26.41 32.80 -20.41
N LEU A 522 27.50 33.12 -19.71
CA LEU A 522 28.65 32.21 -19.54
C LEU A 522 28.23 30.92 -18.83
N PHE A 523 27.45 30.99 -17.76
CA PHE A 523 26.92 29.82 -17.06
C PHE A 523 26.15 28.90 -18.00
N TRP A 524 25.24 29.45 -18.81
CA TRP A 524 24.45 28.64 -19.74
C TRP A 524 25.28 28.03 -20.84
N SER A 525 26.25 28.78 -21.37
CA SER A 525 27.20 28.29 -22.36
C SER A 525 28.02 27.12 -21.80
N LEU A 526 28.59 27.29 -20.60
CA LEU A 526 29.36 26.24 -19.93
C LEU A 526 28.49 25.02 -19.60
N LYS A 527 27.24 25.23 -19.20
CA LYS A 527 26.32 24.12 -18.90
C LYS A 527 25.95 23.30 -20.14
N GLN A 528 25.88 23.93 -21.31
CA GLN A 528 25.64 23.24 -22.58
C GLN A 528 26.84 22.43 -23.05
N GLU A 529 28.04 22.97 -22.85
CA GLU A 529 29.31 22.39 -23.32
C GLU A 529 29.93 21.40 -22.32
N SER A 530 29.49 21.42 -21.06
CA SER A 530 29.99 20.53 -19.99
C SER A 530 28.93 19.61 -19.42
N ASN A 531 29.34 18.38 -19.07
CA ASN A 531 28.50 17.39 -18.40
C ASN A 531 28.41 17.59 -16.88
N GLU A 532 28.87 18.73 -16.37
CA GLU A 532 28.93 19.00 -14.93
C GLU A 532 27.57 19.20 -14.30
N SER A 533 27.50 19.04 -12.98
CA SER A 533 26.34 19.49 -12.22
C SER A 533 26.19 21.00 -12.38
N PHE A 534 24.96 21.49 -12.34
CA PHE A 534 24.71 22.93 -12.36
C PHE A 534 25.34 23.65 -11.16
N TYR A 535 25.48 22.98 -10.01
CA TYR A 535 26.17 23.51 -8.86
C TYR A 535 27.66 23.76 -9.16
N ASP A 536 28.32 22.77 -9.75
CA ASP A 536 29.74 22.89 -10.13
C ASP A 536 29.92 23.94 -11.24
N THR A 537 28.98 24.03 -12.18
CA THR A 537 28.97 25.12 -13.18
C THR A 537 28.82 26.49 -12.53
N ALA A 538 27.95 26.64 -11.52
CA ALA A 538 27.77 27.92 -10.82
C ALA A 538 29.03 28.30 -10.04
N LEU A 539 29.64 27.36 -9.32
CA LEU A 539 30.91 27.59 -8.62
C LEU A 539 32.05 27.94 -9.59
N ALA A 540 32.09 27.30 -10.75
CA ALA A 540 33.07 27.60 -11.79
C ALA A 540 32.94 29.06 -12.25
N VAL A 541 31.74 29.52 -12.58
CA VAL A 541 31.49 30.91 -12.98
C VAL A 541 31.81 31.90 -11.85
N GLU A 542 31.48 31.56 -10.60
CA GLU A 542 31.82 32.39 -9.43
C GLU A 542 33.34 32.59 -9.31
N LYS A 543 34.14 31.54 -9.57
CA LYS A 543 35.61 31.63 -9.59
C LYS A 543 36.15 32.39 -10.79
N MET A 544 35.45 32.35 -11.92
CA MET A 544 35.83 33.07 -13.13
C MET A 544 35.55 34.57 -13.08
N LYS A 545 34.94 35.10 -12.01
CA LYS A 545 34.63 36.53 -11.87
C LYS A 545 35.85 37.45 -12.07
N ASP A 546 37.05 36.95 -11.75
CA ASP A 546 38.31 37.70 -11.83
C ASP A 546 39.17 37.29 -13.03
N PHE A 547 38.61 36.54 -13.98
CA PHE A 547 39.32 36.09 -15.18
C PHE A 547 39.32 37.21 -16.22
N SER A 548 40.46 37.41 -16.89
CA SER A 548 40.54 38.28 -18.07
C SER A 548 39.87 37.61 -19.29
N PRO A 549 39.51 38.37 -20.34
CA PRO A 549 38.98 37.79 -21.58
C PRO A 549 39.86 36.67 -22.16
N GLU A 550 41.17 36.84 -22.10
CA GLU A 550 42.15 35.84 -22.57
C GLU A 550 42.12 34.55 -21.74
N GLN A 551 41.85 34.66 -20.43
CA GLN A 551 41.69 33.49 -19.56
C GLN A 551 40.39 32.74 -19.84
N VAL A 552 39.31 33.46 -20.18
CA VAL A 552 38.04 32.85 -20.60
C VAL A 552 38.20 32.14 -21.95
N GLU A 553 38.91 32.73 -22.91
CA GLU A 553 39.21 32.10 -24.21
C GLU A 553 40.09 30.86 -24.05
N LEU A 554 41.09 30.91 -23.16
CA LEU A 554 41.93 29.77 -22.81
C LEU A 554 41.09 28.62 -22.20
N LEU A 555 40.16 28.93 -21.28
CA LEU A 555 39.26 27.94 -20.71
C LEU A 555 38.43 27.25 -21.80
N TRP A 556 37.85 28.02 -22.71
CA TRP A 556 37.05 27.48 -23.82
C TRP A 556 37.88 26.58 -24.73
N SER A 557 39.09 27.00 -25.06
CA SER A 557 40.01 26.20 -25.86
C SER A 557 40.31 24.86 -25.19
N LEU A 558 40.50 24.84 -23.88
CA LEU A 558 40.78 23.61 -23.13
C LEU A 558 39.56 22.67 -23.04
N ILE A 559 38.37 23.20 -22.79
CA ILE A 559 37.13 22.41 -22.75
C ILE A 559 36.83 21.81 -24.13
N GLN A 560 36.92 22.60 -25.19
CA GLN A 560 36.58 22.15 -26.55
C GLN A 560 37.64 21.21 -27.14
N GLU A 561 38.93 21.50 -26.97
CA GLU A 561 40.01 20.71 -27.58
C GLU A 561 40.25 19.38 -26.84
N PHE A 562 39.97 19.31 -25.53
CA PHE A 562 40.32 18.14 -24.72
C PHE A 562 39.17 17.50 -23.94
N ASN A 563 37.95 18.04 -24.00
CA ASN A 563 36.77 17.52 -23.30
C ASN A 563 37.03 17.30 -21.80
N GLU A 564 37.65 18.28 -21.15
CA GLU A 564 38.03 18.21 -19.75
C GLU A 564 36.90 18.58 -18.79
N ASP A 565 37.00 18.03 -17.56
CA ASP A 565 36.22 18.44 -16.39
C ASP A 565 36.35 19.95 -16.16
N LEU A 566 35.21 20.63 -16.01
CA LEU A 566 35.16 22.09 -15.95
C LEU A 566 35.93 22.62 -14.75
N TRP A 567 35.75 21.96 -13.60
CA TRP A 567 36.32 22.42 -12.34
C TRP A 567 37.84 22.34 -12.34
N ARG A 568 38.39 21.22 -12.86
CA ARG A 568 39.84 21.07 -13.04
C ARG A 568 40.40 22.08 -14.03
N THR A 569 39.66 22.37 -15.09
CA THR A 569 40.10 23.32 -16.12
C THR A 569 40.09 24.75 -15.60
N VAL A 570 39.05 25.18 -14.87
CA VAL A 570 39.02 26.48 -14.18
C VAL A 570 40.19 26.60 -13.20
N GLY A 571 40.46 25.57 -12.40
CA GLY A 571 41.60 25.54 -11.49
C GLY A 571 42.96 25.58 -12.20
N ALA A 572 43.06 25.08 -13.44
CA ALA A 572 44.25 25.17 -14.26
C ALA A 572 44.47 26.61 -14.77
N VAL A 573 43.43 27.22 -15.33
CA VAL A 573 43.48 28.59 -15.86
C VAL A 573 43.77 29.61 -14.75
N GLU A 574 43.17 29.44 -13.57
CA GLU A 574 43.49 30.22 -12.38
C GLU A 574 44.98 30.12 -12.05
N LYS A 575 45.56 28.92 -12.16
CA LYS A 575 46.98 28.72 -11.91
C LYS A 575 47.88 29.32 -12.98
N MET A 576 47.38 29.46 -14.20
CA MET A 576 48.09 30.03 -15.34
C MET A 576 48.08 31.56 -15.35
N LYS A 577 47.35 32.21 -14.44
CA LYS A 577 47.27 33.68 -14.35
C LYS A 577 48.62 34.37 -14.30
N ASP A 578 49.61 33.75 -13.65
CA ASP A 578 50.96 34.31 -13.47
C ASP A 578 52.01 33.70 -14.42
N PHE A 579 51.57 33.00 -15.48
CA PHE A 579 52.49 32.37 -16.42
C PHE A 579 53.05 33.41 -17.39
N SER A 580 54.37 33.36 -17.64
CA SER A 580 54.96 34.06 -18.77
C SER A 580 54.50 33.42 -20.09
N SER A 581 54.72 34.11 -21.22
CA SER A 581 54.45 33.57 -22.56
C SER A 581 55.15 32.23 -22.79
N GLU A 582 56.40 32.10 -22.36
CA GLU A 582 57.18 30.86 -22.43
C GLU A 582 56.56 29.73 -21.62
N GLN A 583 55.99 30.03 -20.45
CA GLN A 583 55.31 29.04 -19.61
C GLN A 583 53.97 28.60 -20.20
N VAL A 584 53.25 29.50 -20.88
CA VAL A 584 52.02 29.14 -21.62
C VAL A 584 52.36 28.25 -22.82
N GLU A 585 53.43 28.55 -23.57
CA GLU A 585 53.90 27.68 -24.66
C GLU A 585 54.34 26.30 -24.15
N LEU A 586 55.05 26.26 -23.02
CA LEU A 586 55.43 25.02 -22.36
C LEU A 586 54.19 24.23 -21.93
N PHE A 587 53.20 24.89 -21.32
CA PHE A 587 51.93 24.27 -20.95
C PHE A 587 51.26 23.59 -22.15
N TRP A 588 51.10 24.30 -23.27
CA TRP A 588 50.47 23.76 -24.47
C TRP A 588 51.25 22.61 -25.09
N SER A 589 52.58 22.72 -25.09
CA SER A 589 53.47 21.65 -25.55
C SER A 589 53.32 20.38 -24.70
N LEU A 590 53.22 20.54 -23.38
CA LEU A 590 52.95 19.43 -22.47
C LEU A 590 51.52 18.89 -22.69
N LYS A 591 50.52 19.77 -22.83
CA LYS A 591 49.11 19.39 -22.94
C LYS A 591 48.80 18.56 -24.18
N ARG A 592 49.27 19.01 -25.34
CA ARG A 592 49.07 18.28 -26.61
C ARG A 592 49.71 16.92 -26.60
N GLU A 593 50.85 16.80 -25.92
CA GLU A 593 51.55 15.53 -25.94
C GLU A 593 51.07 14.54 -24.88
N PHE A 594 50.87 14.99 -23.65
CA PHE A 594 50.60 14.06 -22.55
C PHE A 594 49.10 13.76 -22.39
N LYS A 595 48.21 14.61 -22.91
CA LYS A 595 46.75 14.50 -22.74
C LYS A 595 46.30 14.34 -21.27
N GLU A 596 47.16 14.69 -20.32
CA GLU A 596 46.88 14.73 -18.87
C GLU A 596 45.98 15.91 -18.52
N SER A 597 45.42 15.92 -17.31
CA SER A 597 44.56 17.02 -16.87
C SER A 597 45.30 18.36 -16.92
N SER A 598 44.63 19.42 -17.40
CA SER A 598 45.18 20.78 -17.43
C SER A 598 45.62 21.24 -16.05
N TYR A 599 44.96 20.74 -15.00
CA TYR A 599 45.34 21.02 -13.61
C TYR A 599 46.72 20.46 -13.25
N ASP A 600 47.04 19.23 -13.68
CA ASP A 600 48.32 18.59 -13.38
C ASP A 600 49.45 19.16 -14.24
N ILE A 601 49.14 19.54 -15.48
CA ILE A 601 50.10 20.19 -16.38
C ILE A 601 50.42 21.60 -15.90
N SER A 602 49.42 22.40 -15.53
CA SER A 602 49.66 23.74 -14.96
C SER A 602 50.48 23.65 -13.67
N ARG A 603 50.25 22.63 -12.83
CA ARG A 603 51.09 22.37 -11.65
C ARG A 603 52.53 22.02 -12.02
N ALA A 604 52.73 21.19 -13.04
CA ALA A 604 54.05 20.83 -13.53
C ALA A 604 54.81 22.06 -14.05
N VAL A 605 54.19 22.88 -14.91
CA VAL A 605 54.79 24.10 -15.47
C VAL A 605 55.23 25.08 -14.39
N ARG A 606 54.45 25.23 -13.31
CA ARG A 606 54.85 26.05 -12.16
C ARG A 606 56.15 25.58 -11.51
N VAL A 607 56.33 24.27 -11.38
CA VAL A 607 57.56 23.71 -10.80
C VAL A 607 58.72 23.86 -11.79
N MET A 608 58.46 23.69 -13.09
CA MET A 608 59.44 23.88 -14.16
C MET A 608 59.90 25.33 -14.32
N LYS A 609 59.19 26.32 -13.75
CA LYS A 609 59.62 27.73 -13.72
C LYS A 609 61.02 27.90 -13.13
N ASP A 610 61.35 27.08 -12.13
CA ASP A 610 62.62 27.18 -11.41
C ASP A 610 63.72 26.31 -12.06
N PHE A 611 63.43 25.70 -13.21
CA PHE A 611 64.39 24.81 -13.85
C PHE A 611 65.42 25.61 -14.64
N SER A 612 66.67 25.17 -14.55
CA SER A 612 67.70 25.53 -15.52
C SER A 612 67.36 24.98 -16.92
N PRO A 613 67.88 25.59 -18.00
CA PRO A 613 67.73 25.05 -19.37
C PRO A 613 68.12 23.57 -19.46
N GLU A 614 69.15 23.16 -18.74
CA GLU A 614 69.63 21.77 -18.68
C GLU A 614 68.61 20.82 -18.02
N GLN A 615 67.88 21.28 -17.00
CA GLN A 615 66.82 20.50 -16.35
C GLN A 615 65.56 20.40 -17.23
N VAL A 616 65.24 21.44 -18.00
CA VAL A 616 64.14 21.39 -18.99
C VAL A 616 64.51 20.45 -20.13
N GLU A 617 65.73 20.54 -20.66
CA GLU A 617 66.21 19.64 -21.70
C GLU A 617 66.26 18.18 -21.21
N LEU A 618 66.70 17.95 -19.97
CA LEU A 618 66.65 16.64 -19.34
C LEU A 618 65.21 16.13 -19.27
N PHE A 619 64.25 16.91 -18.79
CA PHE A 619 62.85 16.48 -18.72
C PHE A 619 62.34 15.99 -20.09
N TRP A 620 62.64 16.74 -21.16
CA TRP A 620 62.27 16.36 -22.53
C TRP A 620 63.07 15.17 -23.08
N SER A 621 64.35 15.03 -22.70
CA SER A 621 65.19 13.88 -23.03
C SER A 621 64.67 12.61 -22.35
N LEU A 622 64.46 12.63 -21.03
CA LEU A 622 63.86 11.52 -20.27
C LEU A 622 62.52 11.11 -20.89
N LYS A 623 61.67 12.08 -21.22
CA LYS A 623 60.39 11.80 -21.89
C LYS A 623 60.56 11.10 -23.24
N ARG A 624 61.37 11.65 -24.15
CA ARG A 624 61.60 11.09 -25.50
C ARG A 624 62.17 9.67 -25.43
N GLU A 625 62.86 9.36 -24.34
CA GLU A 625 63.68 8.16 -24.20
C GLU A 625 62.98 7.04 -23.43
N PHE A 626 62.18 7.35 -22.41
CA PHE A 626 61.58 6.33 -21.55
C PHE A 626 60.15 5.90 -21.94
N LYS A 627 59.47 6.55 -22.90
CA LYS A 627 58.08 6.24 -23.33
C LYS A 627 57.12 5.92 -22.17
N GLU A 628 57.33 6.53 -21.01
CA GLU A 628 56.58 6.17 -19.80
C GLU A 628 55.09 6.48 -19.96
N SER A 629 54.23 5.61 -19.40
CA SER A 629 52.84 5.97 -19.17
C SER A 629 52.78 7.17 -18.23
N SER A 630 52.08 8.20 -18.66
CA SER A 630 52.02 9.60 -18.20
C SER A 630 51.62 9.86 -16.73
N HIS A 631 51.53 8.83 -15.89
CA HIS A 631 50.68 8.85 -14.69
C HIS A 631 51.13 9.74 -13.52
N ASP A 632 52.18 10.56 -13.64
CA ASP A 632 52.38 11.69 -12.73
C ASP A 632 53.51 12.66 -13.18
N ILE A 633 53.29 13.44 -14.25
CA ILE A 633 54.22 14.49 -14.72
C ILE A 633 54.63 15.42 -13.55
N SER A 634 53.69 15.75 -12.67
CA SER A 634 53.94 16.57 -11.49
C SER A 634 54.90 15.93 -10.46
N ARG A 635 55.05 14.60 -10.42
CA ARG A 635 56.07 13.94 -9.60
C ARG A 635 57.42 13.87 -10.32
N ALA A 636 57.41 13.51 -11.61
CA ALA A 636 58.63 13.47 -12.42
C ALA A 636 59.35 14.83 -12.42
N VAL A 637 58.60 15.91 -12.61
CA VAL A 637 59.12 17.28 -12.52
C VAL A 637 59.62 17.59 -11.10
N ARG A 638 58.91 17.21 -10.03
CA ARG A 638 59.41 17.45 -8.67
C ARG A 638 60.72 16.72 -8.36
N ALA A 639 60.92 15.51 -8.89
CA ALA A 639 62.16 14.77 -8.72
C ALA A 639 63.34 15.49 -9.42
N ILE A 640 63.13 15.95 -10.66
CA ILE A 640 64.17 16.61 -11.47
C ILE A 640 64.68 17.92 -10.85
N LYS A 641 63.81 18.63 -10.11
CA LYS A 641 64.19 19.87 -9.40
C LYS A 641 65.41 19.70 -8.49
N HIS A 642 65.64 18.50 -7.98
CA HIS A 642 66.70 18.20 -7.02
C HIS A 642 67.98 17.63 -7.65
N PHE A 643 68.05 17.45 -8.98
CA PHE A 643 69.23 16.89 -9.63
C PHE A 643 70.31 17.93 -9.91
N SER A 644 71.54 17.61 -9.47
CA SER A 644 72.76 18.31 -9.87
C SER A 644 73.26 17.82 -11.23
N PRO A 645 74.15 18.56 -11.92
CA PRO A 645 74.76 18.11 -13.19
C PRO A 645 75.37 16.70 -13.15
N GLU A 646 75.92 16.29 -11.99
CA GLU A 646 76.47 14.95 -11.78
C GLU A 646 75.39 13.86 -11.80
N HIS A 647 74.21 14.14 -11.21
CA HIS A 647 73.04 13.26 -11.32
C HIS A 647 72.54 13.15 -12.77
N LEU A 648 72.70 14.20 -13.57
CA LEU A 648 72.33 14.19 -15.00
C LEU A 648 73.27 13.32 -15.82
N GLU A 649 74.58 13.44 -15.57
CA GLU A 649 75.58 12.62 -16.26
C GLU A 649 75.47 11.14 -15.85
N LEU A 650 75.10 10.87 -14.59
CA LEU A 650 74.76 9.54 -14.10
C LEU A 650 73.61 8.90 -14.88
N LEU A 651 72.48 9.61 -15.02
CA LEU A 651 71.31 9.12 -15.77
C LEU A 651 71.66 8.89 -17.24
N ARG A 652 72.49 9.75 -17.84
CA ARG A 652 73.01 9.59 -19.21
C ARG A 652 73.98 8.41 -19.33
N SER A 653 74.79 8.14 -18.31
CA SER A 653 75.71 7.00 -18.26
C SER A 653 74.94 5.67 -18.12
N LEU A 654 73.98 5.61 -17.19
CA LEU A 654 73.02 4.50 -17.04
C LEU A 654 72.42 4.14 -18.40
N ARG A 655 71.96 5.14 -19.15
CA ARG A 655 71.40 4.90 -20.48
C ARG A 655 72.41 4.38 -21.52
N ARG A 656 73.64 4.89 -21.52
CA ARG A 656 74.67 4.45 -22.49
C ARG A 656 75.03 2.99 -22.29
N GLU A 657 75.07 2.54 -21.05
CA GLU A 657 75.45 1.18 -20.66
C GLU A 657 74.32 0.17 -20.88
N PHE A 658 73.07 0.55 -20.60
CA PHE A 658 71.89 -0.31 -20.74
C PHE A 658 71.09 0.05 -22.02
N ARG A 659 71.58 -0.32 -23.20
CA ARG A 659 70.79 -0.17 -24.46
C ARG A 659 69.57 -1.10 -24.43
N GLU A 660 68.40 -0.50 -24.69
CA GLU A 660 67.04 -1.07 -24.83
C GLU A 660 66.48 -1.83 -23.59
N GLY A 661 65.41 -1.26 -23.00
CA GLY A 661 64.49 -1.97 -22.10
C GLY A 661 64.63 -1.72 -20.59
N PHE A 662 65.53 -0.85 -20.14
CA PHE A 662 65.75 -0.61 -18.72
C PHE A 662 64.78 0.46 -18.15
N TYR A 663 63.88 0.05 -17.25
CA TYR A 663 62.95 0.93 -16.54
C TYR A 663 63.56 1.41 -15.22
N VAL A 664 63.73 2.72 -15.05
CA VAL A 664 64.16 3.34 -13.78
C VAL A 664 62.94 4.05 -13.18
N PRO A 665 62.22 3.46 -12.20
CA PRO A 665 61.06 4.11 -11.60
C PRO A 665 61.43 5.49 -11.03
N VAL A 666 60.59 6.52 -11.22
CA VAL A 666 60.81 7.89 -10.68
C VAL A 666 61.17 7.89 -9.19
N ARG A 667 60.57 7.00 -8.40
CA ARG A 667 60.88 6.80 -6.98
C ARG A 667 62.34 6.43 -6.72
N THR A 668 62.93 5.63 -7.59
CA THR A 668 64.34 5.21 -7.55
C THR A 668 65.26 6.41 -7.68
N VAL A 669 64.89 7.35 -8.57
CA VAL A 669 65.67 8.57 -8.80
C VAL A 669 65.48 9.56 -7.64
N GLU A 670 64.29 9.63 -7.03
CA GLU A 670 64.06 10.39 -5.80
C GLU A 670 64.88 9.86 -4.60
N GLU A 671 65.08 8.54 -4.50
CA GLU A 671 65.88 7.94 -3.42
C GLU A 671 67.39 8.17 -3.59
N MET A 672 67.86 8.41 -4.82
CA MET A 672 69.26 8.72 -5.13
C MET A 672 69.61 10.21 -5.07
N LYS A 673 68.62 11.11 -4.95
CA LYS A 673 68.84 12.57 -5.06
C LYS A 673 69.82 13.16 -4.03
N ASP A 674 70.04 12.44 -2.93
CA ASP A 674 70.91 12.84 -1.83
C ASP A 674 72.28 12.12 -1.87
N PHE A 675 72.57 11.33 -2.92
CA PHE A 675 73.83 10.60 -3.03
C PHE A 675 74.95 11.55 -3.52
N SER A 676 76.09 11.51 -2.84
CA SER A 676 77.34 12.13 -3.29
C SER A 676 77.95 11.40 -4.49
N PRO A 677 78.85 12.04 -5.27
CA PRO A 677 79.53 11.40 -6.40
C PRO A 677 80.20 10.07 -6.03
N GLU A 678 80.83 9.99 -4.86
CA GLU A 678 81.50 8.78 -4.36
C GLU A 678 80.49 7.67 -4.04
N GLN A 679 79.30 8.03 -3.57
CA GLN A 679 78.22 7.09 -3.27
C GLN A 679 77.57 6.55 -4.54
N LEU A 680 77.48 7.38 -5.56
CA LEU A 680 77.05 6.98 -6.90
C LEU A 680 78.09 6.03 -7.53
N GLU A 681 79.38 6.31 -7.38
CA GLU A 681 80.45 5.42 -7.85
C GLU A 681 80.45 4.08 -7.11
N LEU A 682 80.24 4.10 -5.79
CA LEU A 682 80.08 2.88 -4.99
C LEU A 682 78.86 2.07 -5.45
N PHE A 683 77.71 2.71 -5.63
CA PHE A 683 76.51 2.07 -6.17
C PHE A 683 76.81 1.36 -7.50
N TRP A 684 77.58 2.01 -8.35
CA TRP A 684 77.97 1.44 -9.64
C TRP A 684 78.91 0.27 -9.55
N SER A 685 79.94 0.37 -8.71
CA SER A 685 80.88 -0.73 -8.51
C SER A 685 80.16 -1.99 -8.04
N LEU A 686 79.22 -1.86 -7.09
CA LEU A 686 78.42 -2.97 -6.59
C LEU A 686 77.46 -3.50 -7.66
N LYS A 687 76.80 -2.62 -8.41
CA LYS A 687 75.89 -3.06 -9.47
C LYS A 687 76.62 -3.80 -10.60
N GLN A 688 77.78 -3.32 -11.04
CA GLN A 688 78.59 -4.00 -12.05
C GLN A 688 79.16 -5.32 -11.54
N GLU A 689 79.55 -5.39 -10.27
CA GLU A 689 80.10 -6.59 -9.64
C GLU A 689 79.04 -7.72 -9.52
N PHE A 690 77.77 -7.38 -9.23
CA PHE A 690 76.74 -8.39 -8.92
C PHE A 690 75.57 -8.49 -9.90
N GLY A 691 75.41 -7.56 -10.86
CA GLY A 691 74.33 -7.60 -11.85
C GLY A 691 72.92 -7.47 -11.27
N THR A 692 72.78 -6.91 -10.06
CA THR A 692 71.54 -6.88 -9.28
C THR A 692 70.54 -5.81 -9.72
N GLU A 693 69.27 -6.00 -9.37
CA GLU A 693 68.20 -5.01 -9.58
C GLU A 693 68.51 -3.67 -8.85
N LEU A 694 67.97 -2.57 -9.38
CA LEU A 694 68.21 -1.20 -8.89
C LEU A 694 67.89 -1.02 -7.41
N VAL A 695 66.68 -1.43 -6.98
CA VAL A 695 66.17 -1.15 -5.63
C VAL A 695 66.93 -1.89 -4.52
N PRO A 696 67.27 -3.19 -4.67
CA PRO A 696 68.16 -3.87 -3.71
C PRO A 696 69.52 -3.18 -3.58
N THR A 697 70.11 -2.77 -4.71
CA THR A 697 71.43 -2.14 -4.74
C THR A 697 71.42 -0.77 -4.03
N ILE A 698 70.39 0.04 -4.24
CA ILE A 698 70.20 1.32 -3.52
C ILE A 698 70.07 1.09 -2.03
N ASN A 699 69.24 0.13 -1.62
CA ASN A 699 69.04 -0.17 -0.19
C ASN A 699 70.33 -0.63 0.49
N VAL A 700 71.17 -1.38 -0.22
CA VAL A 700 72.48 -1.82 0.27
C VAL A 700 73.43 -0.63 0.38
N VAL A 701 73.54 0.20 -0.66
CA VAL A 701 74.40 1.41 -0.63
C VAL A 701 73.97 2.38 0.46
N THR A 702 72.68 2.65 0.61
CA THR A 702 72.14 3.46 1.70
C THR A 702 72.47 2.88 3.09
N LYS A 703 72.50 1.55 3.23
CA LYS A 703 72.93 0.90 4.49
C LYS A 703 74.43 1.04 4.73
N ILE A 704 75.27 0.95 3.68
CA ILE A 704 76.72 1.19 3.78
C ILE A 704 77.00 2.64 4.19
N ILE A 705 76.36 3.61 3.53
CA ILE A 705 76.50 5.04 3.81
C ILE A 705 76.17 5.37 5.26
N ASN A 706 75.13 4.75 5.79
CA ASN A 706 74.71 4.93 7.18
C ASN A 706 75.52 4.09 8.18
N ASN A 707 76.65 3.50 7.77
CA ASN A 707 77.50 2.59 8.55
C ASN A 707 76.74 1.42 9.20
N LYS A 708 75.62 0.99 8.59
CA LYS A 708 74.80 -0.11 9.12
C LYS A 708 75.30 -1.48 8.68
N ILE A 709 76.06 -1.53 7.59
CA ILE A 709 76.75 -2.72 7.08
C ILE A 709 78.09 -2.28 6.46
N THR A 710 79.07 -3.16 6.48
CA THR A 710 80.37 -2.99 5.81
C THR A 710 80.27 -3.26 4.31
N LEU A 711 81.30 -2.89 3.55
CA LEU A 711 81.38 -3.19 2.11
C LEU A 711 81.44 -4.71 1.86
N GLU A 712 82.20 -5.44 2.68
CA GLU A 712 82.25 -6.91 2.63
C GLU A 712 80.87 -7.55 2.91
N GLU A 713 80.15 -7.10 3.95
CA GLU A 713 78.79 -7.60 4.24
C GLU A 713 77.79 -7.24 3.13
N ALA A 714 77.97 -6.10 2.47
CA ALA A 714 77.17 -5.71 1.32
C ALA A 714 77.43 -6.61 0.10
N ARG A 715 78.69 -6.93 -0.18
CA ARG A 715 79.08 -7.86 -1.24
C ARG A 715 78.51 -9.26 -1.02
N GLU A 716 78.61 -9.77 0.21
CA GLU A 716 78.04 -11.06 0.57
C GLU A 716 76.51 -11.08 0.33
N ARG A 717 75.80 -10.04 0.78
CA ARG A 717 74.34 -9.93 0.62
C ARG A 717 73.85 -9.71 -0.80
N LEU A 718 74.66 -9.10 -1.67
CA LEU A 718 74.33 -8.93 -3.08
C LEU A 718 74.70 -10.15 -3.93
N SER A 719 75.63 -10.98 -3.43
CA SER A 719 76.00 -12.25 -4.08
C SER A 719 75.01 -13.39 -3.84
N THR A 720 74.24 -13.32 -2.75
CA THR A 720 73.14 -14.22 -2.39
C THR A 720 71.81 -13.72 -2.93
#